data_AF-A0ABD3CNQ0-F1
#
_entry.id   AF-A0ABD3CNQ0-F1
#
_cell.length_a   1.000
_cell.length_b   1.000
_cell.length_c   1.000
_cell.angle_alpha   90.00
_cell.angle_beta   90.00
_cell.angle_gamma   90.00
#
_symmetry.space_group_name_H-M   'P 1'
#
loop_
_entity.id
_entity.type
_entity.pdbx_description
1 polymer ?
#
loop_
_entity_poly.entity_id
_entity_poly.type
_entity_poly.pdbx_seq_one_letter_code
_entity_poly.pdbx_strand_id
1 'polypeptide(L)'
;MMETGKSPANPMKKSTMTPKAIIHQRFGDKASYKVDEVQDSPQNVCPGLAIRQKGPCLYRCTLHLPDTIIISDTCKRKKDAEQSAAEKAIEKLGIRQTEYNPTVQEAWDDLAGRISFLFSDQVFGSHFRAASRREGNLVGCVPVSVFAVYDSKISNICKYINPAAVTNSLIVMSLVLKAAAKLTDVVMISDDQFSLKRRNPYPPEILASINNEPSLSESIPIEVIRIPASVGKAVDSLTLDIPASGYYLDVIAHELGVADASNVLISRVIGKASSEMRIYSSAPKQVPFDDLSEPKVKQAGHFEGLLNDRASYFSGQEIYGDAILANIGYTWWSTTDLFHEAVPLRSYYRMLVNKIPSGIYQISRSAILAAKLPSAYTTKSNWRGSFPRDILCTFCRIHHLSEPVFSTQNTLLLDSSPDLPGSCKKLKVSHPSEKGKTQASTRDPVGSFICEVKIYSKNQELILQCSPCESHRKPIDAMQITSLKVLSWLNTFFENPEISSEKLKLLADKLEINFMPHFLVKEFALCRYVHNFGSTMSNDEPSFIDIGGQSSGISPSNGSLACISYTVLLFSESDCVKEHLESCEEFEFEIGNEAVLPFLEAAVVQMAVGQSACFRVELFPSEFILAASDDSLATLSLLSSRSCKMEYSVSLLQITEPLEDRMEQALFSPPLSKQRVEFAVQQIKKSSAASLVDFGCGSGSLLDSLLAYPTSLEKIVGVDISQRALAKAAKSLHTKLNRLVESEEPSSKIKSAILYDGSITKFDSKVCGFDIATSLEVIEHMEEEDACLFGDIALSLFFPKILIVSTPNYEYNVILQKITPHGQEDDPNENNLCKFRNHDHKFEWTRAQFERWASDLAARHDYGVEFSGVGGSADVEPGFASQIAIFTRRGDDNATSVELANSYVPIWEWNRENLVRSEI
;
A
#
# COMPACT_ATOMS: atom_id res chain seq x y z
N MET A 1 -13.83 37.29 38.35
CA MET A 1 -14.07 38.21 37.22
C MET A 1 -12.76 38.44 36.48
N MET A 2 -12.58 37.72 35.38
CA MET A 2 -11.83 38.10 34.19
C MET A 2 -12.19 37.02 33.16
N GLU A 3 -13.07 37.39 32.26
CA GLU A 3 -13.57 36.56 31.17
C GLU A 3 -12.41 36.26 30.21
N THR A 4 -11.98 35.00 30.18
CA THR A 4 -11.18 34.48 29.06
C THR A 4 -12.15 34.05 27.97
N GLY A 5 -12.32 34.93 26.98
CA GLY A 5 -13.15 34.69 25.82
C GLY A 5 -12.78 33.37 25.13
N LYS A 6 -13.73 32.43 25.11
CA LYS A 6 -13.69 31.30 24.18
C LYS A 6 -13.74 31.88 22.76
N SER A 7 -12.70 31.64 21.97
CA SER A 7 -12.76 31.83 20.52
C SER A 7 -13.92 31.00 19.97
N PRO A 8 -14.77 31.52 19.07
CA PRO A 8 -15.78 30.71 18.41
C PRO A 8 -15.09 29.55 17.69
N ALA A 9 -15.59 28.33 17.88
CA ALA A 9 -15.16 27.18 17.10
C ALA A 9 -15.29 27.53 15.61
N ASN A 10 -14.18 27.44 14.88
CA ASN A 10 -14.18 27.63 13.43
C ASN A 10 -15.18 26.64 12.82
N PRO A 11 -16.14 27.07 11.98
CA PRO A 11 -17.08 26.16 11.36
C PRO A 11 -16.30 25.13 10.54
N MET A 12 -16.66 23.85 10.70
CA MET A 12 -16.09 22.72 9.97
C MET A 12 -15.84 23.11 8.50
N LYS A 13 -14.57 23.22 8.09
CA LYS A 13 -14.23 23.29 6.67
C LYS A 13 -14.77 22.01 6.01
N LYS A 14 -15.87 22.12 5.26
CA LYS A 14 -16.29 21.08 4.33
C LYS A 14 -15.10 20.77 3.40
N SER A 15 -14.99 19.53 2.95
CA SER A 15 -14.11 19.17 1.85
C SER A 15 -14.42 20.10 0.67
N THR A 16 -13.49 20.98 0.34
CA THR A 16 -13.62 21.90 -0.79
C THR A 16 -13.93 21.06 -2.02
N MET A 17 -15.07 21.29 -2.66
CA MET A 17 -15.44 20.54 -3.87
C MET A 17 -14.29 20.66 -4.88
N THR A 18 -13.93 19.55 -5.53
CA THR A 18 -12.87 19.59 -6.53
C THR A 18 -13.26 20.55 -7.67
N PRO A 19 -12.28 21.21 -8.31
CA PRO A 19 -12.52 22.08 -9.46
C PRO A 19 -13.44 21.48 -10.52
N LYS A 20 -13.23 20.20 -10.90
CA LYS A 20 -14.15 19.49 -11.81
C LYS A 20 -15.59 19.40 -11.29
N ALA A 21 -15.78 19.12 -10.01
CA ALA A 21 -17.12 18.98 -9.44
C ALA A 21 -17.89 20.32 -9.46
N ILE A 22 -17.19 21.44 -9.30
CA ILE A 22 -17.77 22.79 -9.40
C ILE A 22 -18.22 23.07 -10.84
N ILE A 23 -17.38 22.79 -11.82
CA ILE A 23 -17.73 22.95 -13.24
C ILE A 23 -18.91 22.05 -13.61
N HIS A 24 -18.89 20.78 -13.19
CA HIS A 24 -20.00 19.86 -13.41
C HIS A 24 -21.30 20.32 -12.75
N GLN A 25 -21.25 20.85 -11.52
CA GLN A 25 -22.44 21.37 -10.85
C GLN A 25 -23.10 22.53 -11.61
N ARG A 26 -22.31 23.37 -12.28
CA ARG A 26 -22.82 24.55 -12.98
C ARG A 26 -23.22 24.29 -14.42
N PHE A 27 -22.48 23.44 -15.12
CA PHE A 27 -22.65 23.21 -16.56
C PHE A 27 -23.18 21.82 -16.91
N GLY A 28 -23.11 20.87 -15.98
CA GLY A 28 -23.53 19.48 -16.17
C GLY A 28 -22.88 18.85 -17.41
N ASP A 29 -23.69 18.17 -18.21
CA ASP A 29 -23.28 17.52 -19.45
C ASP A 29 -22.82 18.50 -20.55
N LYS A 30 -22.98 19.81 -20.35
CA LYS A 30 -22.53 20.84 -21.29
C LYS A 30 -21.04 21.16 -21.17
N ALA A 31 -20.35 20.60 -20.17
CA ALA A 31 -18.90 20.71 -20.02
C ALA A 31 -18.21 19.43 -20.52
N SER A 32 -17.29 19.57 -21.47
CA SER A 32 -16.55 18.44 -22.05
C SER A 32 -15.04 18.62 -21.93
N TYR A 33 -14.36 17.60 -21.42
CA TYR A 33 -12.91 17.58 -21.22
C TYR A 33 -12.26 16.73 -22.31
N LYS A 34 -11.36 17.34 -23.10
CA LYS A 34 -10.55 16.64 -24.10
C LYS A 34 -9.08 16.69 -23.68
N VAL A 35 -8.49 15.53 -23.39
CA VAL A 35 -7.08 15.45 -22.96
C VAL A 35 -6.22 15.00 -24.14
N ASP A 36 -5.29 15.86 -24.53
CA ASP A 36 -4.32 15.61 -25.58
C ASP A 36 -2.95 15.26 -24.96
N GLU A 37 -2.22 14.36 -25.62
CA GLU A 37 -0.84 14.03 -25.24
C GLU A 37 0.12 15.04 -25.86
N VAL A 38 0.88 15.70 -24.99
CA VAL A 38 1.93 16.63 -25.38
C VAL A 38 3.25 15.92 -25.16
N GLN A 39 3.95 15.62 -26.26
CA GLN A 39 5.32 15.16 -26.19
C GLN A 39 6.19 16.33 -25.76
N ASP A 40 6.78 16.22 -24.57
CA ASP A 40 7.83 17.13 -24.18
C ASP A 40 9.10 16.78 -24.97
N SER A 41 9.84 17.78 -25.44
CA SER A 41 11.17 17.55 -25.99
C SER A 41 12.02 16.91 -24.88
N PRO A 42 12.64 15.73 -25.08
CA PRO A 42 13.40 15.10 -24.01
C PRO A 42 14.49 16.07 -23.54
N GLN A 43 14.45 16.48 -22.26
CA GLN A 43 15.47 17.40 -21.71
C GLN A 43 16.90 16.83 -21.81
N ASN A 44 17.03 15.51 -22.06
CA ASN A 44 18.28 14.78 -22.26
C ASN A 44 18.28 14.00 -23.59
N VAL A 45 17.97 14.63 -24.73
CA VAL A 45 18.28 14.02 -26.03
C VAL A 45 19.80 13.88 -26.11
N CYS A 46 20.30 12.65 -26.21
CA CYS A 46 21.70 12.40 -26.49
C CYS A 46 21.93 12.68 -27.99
N PRO A 47 22.73 13.69 -28.37
CA PRO A 47 23.02 14.00 -29.77
C PRO A 47 23.59 12.78 -30.50
N GLY A 48 23.15 12.55 -31.74
CA GLY A 48 23.63 11.44 -32.57
C GLY A 48 23.10 10.05 -32.19
N LEU A 49 22.23 9.92 -31.19
CA LEU A 49 21.61 8.63 -30.85
C LEU A 49 20.51 8.26 -31.87
N ALA A 50 20.70 7.16 -32.60
CA ALA A 50 19.74 6.65 -33.59
C ALA A 50 18.47 6.03 -32.95
N ILE A 51 18.51 5.73 -31.65
CA ILE A 51 17.40 5.14 -30.91
C ILE A 51 16.40 6.22 -30.50
N ARG A 52 15.16 6.14 -31.01
CA ARG A 52 14.08 7.09 -30.67
C ARG A 52 13.77 7.04 -29.17
N GLN A 53 14.08 8.13 -28.47
CA GLN A 53 13.72 8.30 -27.06
C GLN A 53 12.30 8.85 -26.95
N LYS A 54 11.34 8.04 -26.49
CA LYS A 54 10.05 8.57 -26.04
C LYS A 54 10.24 9.19 -24.65
N GLY A 55 10.14 10.52 -24.57
CA GLY A 55 10.07 11.23 -23.29
C GLY A 55 8.80 10.87 -22.50
N PRO A 56 8.72 11.26 -21.22
CA PRO A 56 7.50 11.11 -20.45
C PRO A 56 6.37 11.88 -21.13
N CYS A 57 5.25 11.22 -21.44
CA CYS A 57 4.09 11.89 -22.02
C CYS A 57 3.52 12.88 -20.99
N LEU A 58 3.49 14.16 -21.36
CA LEU A 58 2.72 15.16 -20.64
C LEU A 58 1.31 15.22 -21.24
N TYR A 59 0.39 15.75 -20.46
CA TYR A 59 -1.01 15.85 -20.84
C TYR A 59 -1.45 17.30 -20.73
N ARG A 60 -2.25 17.73 -21.70
CA ARG A 60 -2.92 19.02 -21.69
C ARG A 60 -4.40 18.77 -21.89
N CYS A 61 -5.23 19.44 -21.11
CA CYS A 61 -6.68 19.31 -21.20
C CYS A 61 -7.28 20.57 -21.80
N THR A 62 -8.12 20.38 -22.81
CA THR A 62 -9.01 21.40 -23.37
C THR A 62 -10.41 21.16 -22.81
N LEU A 63 -10.88 22.08 -21.97
CA LEU A 63 -12.23 22.09 -21.42
C LEU A 63 -13.13 22.98 -22.30
N HIS A 64 -14.10 22.35 -22.95
CA HIS A 64 -15.16 22.99 -23.71
C HIS A 64 -16.35 23.30 -22.79
N LEU A 65 -16.71 24.58 -22.70
CA LEU A 65 -17.91 25.09 -22.03
C LEU A 65 -18.80 25.79 -23.07
N PRO A 66 -20.10 26.02 -22.79
CA PRO A 66 -21.03 26.63 -23.75
C PRO A 66 -20.54 27.94 -24.36
N ASP A 67 -19.90 28.80 -23.54
CA ASP A 67 -19.53 30.17 -23.94
C ASP A 67 -18.00 30.36 -24.07
N THR A 68 -17.20 29.35 -23.76
CA THR A 68 -15.73 29.48 -23.77
C THR A 68 -15.00 28.15 -23.84
N ILE A 69 -13.73 28.20 -24.27
CA ILE A 69 -12.81 27.07 -24.26
C ILE A 69 -11.62 27.43 -23.38
N ILE A 70 -11.26 26.53 -22.47
CA ILE A 70 -10.17 26.69 -21.50
C ILE A 70 -9.13 25.61 -21.73
N ILE A 71 -7.86 25.99 -21.72
CA ILE A 71 -6.75 25.05 -21.93
C ILE A 71 -5.89 25.05 -20.66
N SER A 72 -5.64 23.86 -20.12
CA SER A 72 -4.77 23.67 -18.96
C SER A 72 -3.30 23.91 -19.28
N ASP A 73 -2.48 24.02 -18.23
CA ASP A 73 -1.04 23.81 -18.39
C ASP A 73 -0.74 22.34 -18.71
N THR A 74 0.50 22.06 -19.10
CA THR A 74 0.98 20.68 -19.30
C THR A 74 1.24 20.02 -17.95
N CYS A 75 0.60 18.87 -17.70
CA CYS A 75 0.71 18.11 -16.46
C CYS A 75 1.26 16.71 -16.72
N LYS A 76 1.88 16.09 -15.70
CA LYS A 76 2.40 14.72 -15.79
C LYS A 76 1.30 13.65 -15.79
N ARG A 77 0.08 13.98 -15.32
CA ARG A 77 -1.07 13.05 -15.25
C ARG A 77 -2.28 13.66 -15.95
N LYS A 78 -3.06 12.81 -16.65
CA LYS A 78 -4.32 13.21 -17.31
C LYS A 78 -5.29 13.92 -16.34
N LYS A 79 -5.48 13.35 -15.14
CA LYS A 79 -6.38 13.90 -14.11
C LYS A 79 -5.96 15.30 -13.65
N ASP A 80 -4.66 15.56 -13.52
CA ASP A 80 -4.17 16.88 -13.08
C ASP A 80 -4.42 17.93 -14.17
N ALA A 81 -4.25 17.55 -15.44
CA ALA A 81 -4.55 18.44 -16.57
C ALA A 81 -6.05 18.81 -16.58
N GLU A 82 -6.95 17.84 -16.34
CA GLU A 82 -8.38 18.11 -16.23
C GLU A 82 -8.73 19.03 -15.05
N GLN A 83 -8.11 18.82 -13.87
CA GLN A 83 -8.32 19.69 -12.71
C GLN A 83 -7.79 21.10 -12.98
N SER A 84 -6.59 21.23 -13.55
CA SER A 84 -6.02 22.52 -13.94
C SER A 84 -6.90 23.27 -14.96
N ALA A 85 -7.46 22.58 -15.95
CA ALA A 85 -8.43 23.19 -16.88
C ALA A 85 -9.67 23.71 -16.14
N ALA A 86 -10.19 22.94 -15.17
CA ALA A 86 -11.34 23.34 -14.37
C ALA A 86 -11.02 24.52 -13.43
N GLU A 87 -9.85 24.55 -12.79
CA GLU A 87 -9.38 25.67 -11.96
C GLU A 87 -9.29 26.96 -12.77
N LYS A 88 -8.61 26.92 -13.92
CA LYS A 88 -8.53 28.07 -14.83
C LYS A 88 -9.90 28.53 -15.32
N ALA A 89 -10.84 27.61 -15.52
CA ALA A 89 -12.20 27.94 -15.90
C ALA A 89 -12.94 28.67 -14.76
N ILE A 90 -12.79 28.19 -13.52
CA ILE A 90 -13.35 28.82 -12.32
C ILE A 90 -12.82 30.25 -12.16
N GLU A 91 -11.50 30.43 -12.28
CA GLU A 91 -10.86 31.74 -12.20
C GLU A 91 -11.33 32.69 -13.31
N LYS A 92 -11.31 32.23 -14.57
CA LYS A 92 -11.66 33.07 -15.73
C LYS A 92 -13.14 33.45 -15.76
N LEU A 93 -14.03 32.55 -15.35
CA LEU A 93 -15.47 32.80 -15.26
C LEU A 93 -15.87 33.51 -13.96
N GLY A 94 -14.90 33.81 -13.07
CA GLY A 94 -15.15 34.45 -11.79
C GLY A 94 -16.15 33.66 -10.93
N ILE A 95 -16.12 32.33 -11.00
CA ILE A 95 -17.03 31.47 -10.24
C ILE A 95 -16.62 31.55 -8.77
N ARG A 96 -17.19 32.52 -8.06
CA ARG A 96 -17.11 32.57 -6.60
C ARG A 96 -17.99 31.43 -6.08
N GLN A 97 -17.39 30.49 -5.36
CA GLN A 97 -18.18 29.67 -4.46
C GLN A 97 -18.81 30.65 -3.47
N THR A 98 -20.12 30.87 -3.55
CA THR A 98 -20.85 31.32 -2.38
C THR A 98 -20.66 30.22 -1.36
N GLU A 99 -19.72 30.41 -0.43
CA GLU A 99 -19.66 29.59 0.76
C GLU A 99 -21.08 29.62 1.35
N TYR A 100 -21.75 28.47 1.33
CA TYR A 100 -23.01 28.31 2.03
C TYR A 100 -22.70 28.47 3.52
N ASN A 101 -22.80 29.72 3.97
CA ASN A 101 -22.57 30.14 5.34
C ASN A 101 -23.84 30.86 5.83
N PRO A 102 -24.97 30.13 5.88
CA PRO A 102 -26.24 30.70 6.29
C PRO A 102 -26.12 31.23 7.71
N THR A 103 -26.82 32.30 8.06
CA THR A 103 -26.99 32.62 9.48
C THR A 103 -27.69 31.44 10.19
N VAL A 104 -27.54 31.33 11.52
CA VAL A 104 -28.22 30.25 12.27
C VAL A 104 -29.73 30.25 12.00
N GLN A 105 -30.34 31.42 11.82
CA GLN A 105 -31.76 31.55 11.49
C GLN A 105 -32.07 31.05 10.08
N GLU A 106 -31.29 31.43 9.07
CA GLU A 106 -31.44 30.91 7.70
C GLU A 106 -31.29 29.39 7.66
N ALA A 107 -30.38 28.81 8.45
CA ALA A 107 -30.24 27.37 8.56
C ALA A 107 -31.50 26.70 9.17
N TRP A 108 -32.15 27.35 10.15
CA TRP A 108 -33.43 26.89 10.70
C TRP A 108 -34.56 26.96 9.67
N ASP A 109 -34.59 28.02 8.87
CA ASP A 109 -35.59 28.21 7.82
C ASP A 109 -35.38 27.22 6.67
N ASP A 110 -34.14 26.95 6.29
CA ASP A 110 -33.76 25.91 5.33
C ASP A 110 -34.15 24.50 5.84
N LEU A 111 -33.96 24.23 7.13
CA LEU A 111 -34.38 22.97 7.75
C LEU A 111 -35.91 22.80 7.65
N ALA A 112 -36.67 23.83 8.03
CA ALA A 112 -38.13 23.82 7.95
C ALA A 112 -38.60 23.71 6.49
N GLY A 113 -38.02 24.48 5.57
CA GLY A 113 -38.31 24.39 4.14
C GLY A 113 -38.05 23.00 3.57
N ARG A 114 -36.96 22.35 4.00
CA ARG A 114 -36.64 20.99 3.56
C ARG A 114 -37.63 19.96 4.12
N ILE A 115 -38.03 20.06 5.38
CA ILE A 115 -39.06 19.20 5.96
C ILE A 115 -40.39 19.39 5.22
N SER A 116 -40.81 20.63 4.96
CA SER A 116 -42.01 20.95 4.19
C SER A 116 -41.98 20.32 2.80
N PHE A 117 -40.84 20.42 2.11
CA PHE A 117 -40.64 19.80 0.79
C PHE A 117 -40.80 18.27 0.82
N LEU A 118 -40.31 17.59 1.86
CA LEU A 118 -40.45 16.13 1.98
C LEU A 118 -41.92 15.67 2.18
N PHE A 119 -42.79 16.53 2.68
CA PHE A 119 -44.23 16.28 2.83
C PHE A 119 -45.08 16.79 1.65
N SER A 120 -44.45 17.33 0.61
CA SER A 120 -45.13 17.83 -0.58
C SER A 120 -45.61 16.72 -1.52
N ASP A 121 -46.56 17.03 -2.40
CA ASP A 121 -47.08 16.06 -3.40
C ASP A 121 -46.02 15.60 -4.41
N GLN A 122 -44.92 16.35 -4.55
CA GLN A 122 -43.83 16.03 -5.48
C GLN A 122 -42.89 14.94 -4.96
N VAL A 123 -42.89 14.70 -3.64
CA VAL A 123 -41.96 13.79 -2.98
C VAL A 123 -42.74 12.70 -2.27
N PHE A 124 -43.00 11.59 -2.98
CA PHE A 124 -43.60 10.41 -2.39
C PHE A 124 -42.56 9.29 -2.23
N GLY A 125 -41.65 9.52 -1.28
CA GLY A 125 -40.55 8.61 -0.98
C GLY A 125 -40.97 7.28 -0.37
N SER A 126 -40.09 6.29 -0.43
CA SER A 126 -40.30 4.92 0.06
C SER A 126 -40.72 4.85 1.53
N HIS A 127 -40.07 5.60 2.43
CA HIS A 127 -40.48 5.69 3.83
C HIS A 127 -41.88 6.28 4.02
N PHE A 128 -42.27 7.29 3.22
CA PHE A 128 -43.59 7.93 3.29
C PHE A 128 -44.69 7.01 2.74
N ARG A 129 -44.39 6.26 1.68
CA ARG A 129 -45.24 5.21 1.13
C ARG A 129 -45.47 4.09 2.14
N ALA A 130 -44.40 3.57 2.75
CA ALA A 130 -44.49 2.52 3.75
C ALA A 130 -45.20 3.00 5.03
N ALA A 131 -44.94 4.23 5.48
CA ALA A 131 -45.65 4.82 6.61
C ALA A 131 -47.17 4.94 6.36
N SER A 132 -47.59 5.15 5.10
CA SER A 132 -49.00 5.21 4.72
C SER A 132 -49.72 3.85 4.82
N ARG A 133 -48.96 2.74 4.91
CA ARG A 133 -49.47 1.37 5.07
C ARG A 133 -49.44 0.88 6.53
N ARG A 134 -48.91 1.67 7.47
CA ARG A 134 -48.91 1.35 8.92
C ARG A 134 -50.34 1.26 9.45
N GLU A 135 -50.53 0.57 10.57
CA GLU A 135 -51.86 0.28 11.11
C GLU A 135 -52.35 1.32 12.14
N GLY A 136 -53.67 1.45 12.27
CA GLY A 136 -54.32 2.26 13.31
C GLY A 136 -53.92 3.73 13.31
N ASN A 137 -53.53 4.24 14.48
CA ASN A 137 -53.16 5.66 14.65
C ASN A 137 -51.80 6.02 14.01
N LEU A 138 -51.03 5.01 13.56
CA LEU A 138 -49.71 5.18 12.96
C LEU A 138 -49.75 5.43 11.44
N VAL A 139 -50.93 5.32 10.81
CA VAL A 139 -51.11 5.56 9.37
C VAL A 139 -50.58 6.94 8.98
N GLY A 140 -49.58 6.96 8.09
CA GLY A 140 -48.95 8.18 7.57
C GLY A 140 -47.97 8.86 8.52
N CYS A 141 -47.72 8.29 9.70
CA CYS A 141 -46.74 8.80 10.67
C CYS A 141 -45.34 8.30 10.31
N VAL A 142 -44.40 9.22 10.04
CA VAL A 142 -43.00 8.90 9.76
C VAL A 142 -42.17 9.21 11.02
N PRO A 143 -41.37 8.26 11.57
CA PRO A 143 -40.50 8.52 12.71
C PRO A 143 -39.51 9.65 12.46
N VAL A 144 -39.28 10.50 13.45
CA VAL A 144 -38.36 11.66 13.34
C VAL A 144 -36.92 11.22 13.08
N SER A 145 -36.50 10.08 13.64
CA SER A 145 -35.16 9.50 13.47
C SER A 145 -34.81 9.18 12.00
N VAL A 146 -35.81 8.99 11.14
CA VAL A 146 -35.64 8.69 9.71
C VAL A 146 -35.15 9.90 8.92
N PHE A 147 -35.57 11.12 9.27
CA PHE A 147 -35.39 12.29 8.39
C PHE A 147 -33.92 12.61 8.09
N ALA A 148 -33.04 12.50 9.09
CA ALA A 148 -31.62 12.79 8.92
C ALA A 148 -30.86 11.65 8.22
N VAL A 149 -31.39 10.43 8.28
CA VAL A 149 -30.82 9.26 7.60
C VAL A 149 -31.27 9.23 6.14
N TYR A 150 -32.54 9.55 5.90
CA TYR A 150 -33.17 9.61 4.59
C TYR A 150 -32.69 10.80 3.74
N ASP A 151 -32.45 11.95 4.37
CA ASP A 151 -32.01 13.17 3.70
C ASP A 151 -30.72 13.74 4.28
N SER A 152 -29.62 13.56 3.55
CA SER A 152 -28.31 14.09 3.95
C SER A 152 -28.28 15.62 4.06
N LYS A 153 -29.17 16.36 3.38
CA LYS A 153 -29.28 17.83 3.55
C LYS A 153 -29.78 18.17 4.94
N ILE A 154 -30.79 17.45 5.45
CA ILE A 154 -31.29 17.62 6.83
C ILE A 154 -30.15 17.36 7.82
N SER A 155 -29.43 16.23 7.67
CA SER A 155 -28.27 15.93 8.53
C SER A 155 -27.23 17.04 8.50
N ASN A 156 -26.90 17.58 7.32
CA ASN A 156 -25.89 18.63 7.17
C ASN A 156 -26.34 19.97 7.77
N ILE A 157 -27.62 20.33 7.64
CA ILE A 157 -28.18 21.55 8.25
C ILE A 157 -28.20 21.40 9.77
N CYS A 158 -28.61 20.24 10.30
CA CYS A 158 -28.57 19.98 11.75
C CYS A 158 -27.16 20.12 12.33
N LYS A 159 -26.13 19.57 11.65
CA LYS A 159 -24.72 19.73 12.04
C LYS A 159 -24.24 21.18 12.02
N TYR A 160 -24.77 21.98 11.09
CA TYR A 160 -24.47 23.40 11.01
C TYR A 160 -25.09 24.17 12.19
N ILE A 161 -26.38 23.91 12.50
CA ILE A 161 -27.09 24.54 13.62
C ILE A 161 -26.45 24.16 14.96
N ASN A 162 -26.09 22.88 15.14
CA ASN A 162 -25.44 22.39 16.34
C ASN A 162 -24.40 21.29 15.99
N PRO A 163 -23.09 21.56 16.15
CA PRO A 163 -22.04 20.57 15.89
C PRO A 163 -22.17 19.26 16.68
N ALA A 164 -22.77 19.28 17.88
CA ALA A 164 -23.01 18.07 18.67
C ALA A 164 -24.01 17.10 18.01
N ALA A 165 -24.77 17.55 17.00
CA ALA A 165 -25.61 16.68 16.18
C ALA A 165 -24.81 15.62 15.40
N VAL A 166 -23.47 15.76 15.29
CA VAL A 166 -22.59 14.72 14.72
C VAL A 166 -22.53 13.47 15.60
N THR A 167 -22.53 13.65 16.92
CA THR A 167 -22.30 12.58 17.90
C THR A 167 -23.57 12.12 18.61
N ASN A 168 -24.66 12.90 18.56
CA ASN A 168 -25.89 12.60 19.27
C ASN A 168 -27.15 12.72 18.37
N SER A 169 -27.79 11.57 18.09
CA SER A 169 -29.01 11.49 17.27
C SER A 169 -30.24 12.15 17.92
N LEU A 170 -30.28 12.30 19.25
CA LEU A 170 -31.38 12.98 19.94
C LEU A 170 -31.39 14.49 19.66
N ILE A 171 -30.21 15.10 19.53
CA ILE A 171 -30.09 16.50 19.13
C ILE A 171 -30.69 16.69 17.74
N VAL A 172 -30.38 15.78 16.81
CA VAL A 172 -30.95 15.81 15.46
C VAL A 172 -32.47 15.73 15.51
N MET A 173 -33.05 14.82 16.30
CA MET A 173 -34.50 14.71 16.45
C MET A 173 -35.12 15.97 17.05
N SER A 174 -34.50 16.55 18.07
CA SER A 174 -34.95 17.81 18.69
C SER A 174 -34.96 18.97 17.68
N LEU A 175 -33.92 19.08 16.86
CA LEU A 175 -33.84 20.10 15.80
C LEU A 175 -34.94 19.90 14.75
N VAL A 176 -35.16 18.67 14.29
CA VAL A 176 -36.21 18.35 13.31
C VAL A 176 -37.60 18.69 13.86
N LEU A 177 -37.89 18.31 15.12
CA LEU A 177 -39.17 18.61 15.76
C LEU A 177 -39.39 20.11 15.96
N LYS A 178 -38.38 20.85 16.42
CA LYS A 178 -38.45 22.32 16.56
C LYS A 178 -38.69 23.03 15.23
N ALA A 179 -38.11 22.52 14.14
CA ALA A 179 -38.35 23.06 12.80
C ALA A 179 -39.76 22.69 12.30
N ALA A 180 -40.21 21.45 12.53
CA ALA A 180 -41.55 20.99 12.16
C ALA A 180 -42.66 21.72 12.93
N ALA A 181 -42.43 22.11 14.18
CA ALA A 181 -43.38 22.89 14.98
C ALA A 181 -43.70 24.27 14.37
N LYS A 182 -42.83 24.81 13.51
CA LYS A 182 -43.09 26.03 12.74
C LYS A 182 -43.96 25.81 11.50
N LEU A 183 -44.25 24.56 11.14
CA LEU A 183 -44.95 24.14 9.91
C LEU A 183 -46.35 23.61 10.20
N THR A 184 -47.10 24.28 11.08
CA THR A 184 -48.42 23.83 11.56
C THR A 184 -49.44 23.60 10.44
N ASP A 185 -49.28 24.27 9.30
CA ASP A 185 -50.21 24.17 8.17
C ASP A 185 -49.94 22.94 7.27
N VAL A 186 -48.75 22.34 7.38
CA VAL A 186 -48.28 21.25 6.52
C VAL A 186 -48.14 19.94 7.30
N VAL A 187 -47.60 20.00 8.51
CA VAL A 187 -47.21 18.84 9.31
C VAL A 187 -47.92 18.87 10.66
N MET A 188 -48.38 17.71 11.10
CA MET A 188 -48.86 17.43 12.44
C MET A 188 -47.78 16.67 13.21
N ILE A 189 -47.50 17.13 14.43
CA ILE A 189 -46.70 16.40 15.41
C ILE A 189 -47.68 15.58 16.23
N SER A 190 -47.40 14.29 16.41
CA SER A 190 -48.23 13.41 17.24
C SER A 190 -47.95 13.70 18.72
N ASP A 191 -48.98 13.98 19.52
CA ASP A 191 -48.83 14.53 20.88
C ASP A 191 -48.15 13.59 21.90
N ASP A 192 -47.88 12.32 21.54
CA ASP A 192 -47.19 11.33 22.39
C ASP A 192 -46.14 10.48 21.64
N GLN A 193 -45.84 10.80 20.37
CA GLN A 193 -44.96 9.99 19.51
C GLN A 193 -43.96 10.89 18.77
N PHE A 194 -42.67 10.53 18.77
CA PHE A 194 -41.63 11.20 17.97
C PHE A 194 -41.79 10.91 16.47
N SER A 195 -42.92 11.33 15.89
CA SER A 195 -43.27 11.12 14.49
C SER A 195 -43.93 12.35 13.90
N LEU A 196 -43.74 12.53 12.59
CA LEU A 196 -44.32 13.60 11.80
C LEU A 196 -45.34 13.00 10.84
N LYS A 197 -46.50 13.62 10.74
CA LYS A 197 -47.58 13.22 9.83
C LYS A 197 -48.01 14.39 8.97
N ARG A 198 -48.38 14.14 7.71
CA ARG A 198 -48.95 15.18 6.85
C ARG A 198 -50.32 15.61 7.40
N ARG A 199 -50.61 16.91 7.45
CA ARG A 199 -51.90 17.44 7.93
C ARG A 199 -53.06 17.08 7.01
N ASN A 200 -52.87 17.28 5.70
CA ASN A 200 -53.85 16.93 4.68
C ASN A 200 -53.50 15.57 4.05
N PRO A 201 -54.49 14.73 3.69
CA PRO A 201 -54.22 13.48 2.99
C PRO A 201 -53.58 13.72 1.62
N TYR A 202 -52.82 12.74 1.13
CA TYR A 202 -52.30 12.77 -0.24
C TYR A 202 -53.46 12.74 -1.26
N PRO A 203 -53.28 13.34 -2.46
CA PRO A 203 -54.24 13.25 -3.55
C PRO A 203 -54.65 11.80 -3.87
N PRO A 204 -55.91 11.57 -4.30
CA PRO A 204 -56.44 10.24 -4.58
C PRO A 204 -55.61 9.42 -5.58
N GLU A 205 -54.95 10.09 -6.53
CA GLU A 205 -54.09 9.47 -7.54
C GLU A 205 -52.86 8.82 -6.91
N ILE A 206 -52.27 9.46 -5.89
CA ILE A 206 -51.13 8.93 -5.15
C ILE A 206 -51.59 7.75 -4.28
N LEU A 207 -52.74 7.87 -3.61
CA LEU A 207 -53.31 6.80 -2.78
C LEU A 207 -53.67 5.55 -3.60
N ALA A 208 -54.22 5.72 -4.81
CA ALA A 208 -54.50 4.62 -5.72
C ALA A 208 -53.22 3.85 -6.12
N SER A 209 -52.09 4.55 -6.27
CA SER A 209 -50.79 3.92 -6.55
C SER A 209 -50.25 3.06 -5.40
N ILE A 210 -50.73 3.27 -4.16
CA ILE A 210 -50.31 2.49 -2.98
C ILE A 210 -51.09 1.17 -2.92
N ASN A 211 -52.37 1.21 -3.29
CA ASN A 211 -53.33 0.10 -3.19
C ASN A 211 -53.24 -0.90 -4.35
N ASN A 212 -52.66 -0.50 -5.50
CA ASN A 212 -52.53 -1.35 -6.69
C ASN A 212 -51.27 -2.24 -6.68
N GLU A 213 -50.47 -2.23 -5.63
CA GLU A 213 -49.27 -3.07 -5.52
C GLU A 213 -49.63 -4.47 -5.01
N PRO A 214 -49.04 -5.54 -5.59
CA PRO A 214 -49.34 -6.91 -5.17
C PRO A 214 -48.97 -7.09 -3.70
N SER A 215 -49.96 -7.46 -2.87
CA SER A 215 -49.72 -7.87 -1.49
C SER A 215 -48.99 -9.21 -1.50
N LEU A 216 -47.66 -9.18 -1.53
CA LEU A 216 -46.86 -10.36 -1.19
C LEU A 216 -47.29 -10.81 0.21
N SER A 217 -47.79 -12.04 0.33
CA SER A 217 -48.34 -12.57 1.58
C SER A 217 -47.27 -13.16 2.49
N GLU A 218 -46.00 -13.10 2.08
CA GLU A 218 -44.88 -13.74 2.78
C GLU A 218 -44.10 -12.69 3.58
N SER A 219 -43.80 -13.03 4.84
CA SER A 219 -42.84 -12.29 5.65
C SER A 219 -41.43 -12.56 5.15
N ILE A 220 -40.58 -11.54 5.20
CA ILE A 220 -39.17 -11.62 4.83
C ILE A 220 -38.38 -11.88 6.12
N PRO A 221 -37.83 -13.09 6.33
CA PRO A 221 -36.96 -13.36 7.46
C PRO A 221 -35.59 -12.72 7.21
N ILE A 222 -35.13 -11.90 8.15
CA ILE A 222 -33.85 -11.19 8.05
C ILE A 222 -33.02 -11.47 9.30
N GLU A 223 -31.85 -12.07 9.11
CA GLU A 223 -30.89 -12.27 10.19
C GLU A 223 -30.24 -10.95 10.60
N VAL A 224 -30.29 -10.63 11.89
CA VAL A 224 -29.75 -9.43 12.53
C VAL A 224 -29.03 -9.79 13.82
N ILE A 225 -28.27 -8.84 14.39
CA ILE A 225 -27.55 -9.04 15.65
C ILE A 225 -28.15 -8.22 16.76
N ARG A 226 -28.49 -8.85 17.88
CA ARG A 226 -28.85 -8.16 19.11
C ARG A 226 -27.60 -7.92 19.95
N ILE A 227 -27.41 -6.67 20.37
CA ILE A 227 -26.31 -6.22 21.21
C ILE A 227 -26.90 -5.80 22.56
N PRO A 228 -26.85 -6.67 23.58
CA PRO A 228 -27.37 -6.32 24.91
C PRO A 228 -26.58 -5.19 25.57
N ALA A 229 -27.27 -4.35 26.35
CA ALA A 229 -26.64 -3.25 27.09
C ALA A 229 -25.62 -3.72 28.12
N SER A 230 -25.89 -4.85 28.78
CA SER A 230 -25.01 -5.44 29.78
C SER A 230 -23.89 -6.22 29.11
N VAL A 231 -22.63 -5.87 29.42
CA VAL A 231 -21.43 -6.56 28.92
C VAL A 231 -21.41 -8.05 29.31
N GLY A 232 -22.02 -8.42 30.43
CA GLY A 232 -22.09 -9.82 30.89
C GLY A 232 -23.05 -10.70 30.09
N LYS A 233 -23.89 -10.13 29.21
CA LYS A 233 -24.74 -10.90 28.29
C LYS A 233 -24.05 -11.05 26.93
N ALA A 234 -24.04 -12.27 26.40
CA ALA A 234 -23.50 -12.56 25.07
C ALA A 234 -24.29 -11.83 23.98
N VAL A 235 -23.62 -11.55 22.86
CA VAL A 235 -24.23 -11.04 21.63
C VAL A 235 -24.84 -12.23 20.89
N ASP A 236 -26.08 -12.09 20.44
CA ASP A 236 -26.86 -13.17 19.84
C ASP A 236 -27.39 -12.80 18.44
N SER A 237 -27.54 -13.83 17.59
CA SER A 237 -28.21 -13.72 16.29
C SER A 237 -29.72 -13.85 16.49
N LEU A 238 -30.47 -12.99 15.81
CA LEU A 238 -31.93 -12.90 15.86
C LEU A 238 -32.47 -12.86 14.42
N THR A 239 -33.59 -13.52 14.14
CA THR A 239 -34.28 -13.39 12.85
C THR A 239 -35.49 -12.47 13.02
N LEU A 240 -35.54 -11.39 12.24
CA LEU A 240 -36.69 -10.51 12.15
C LEU A 240 -37.60 -10.95 11.01
N ASP A 241 -38.85 -11.26 11.31
CA ASP A 241 -39.86 -11.54 10.29
C ASP A 241 -40.57 -10.25 9.89
N ILE A 242 -40.18 -9.67 8.76
CA ILE A 242 -40.73 -8.39 8.29
C ILE A 242 -41.90 -8.64 7.34
N PRO A 243 -43.15 -8.26 7.68
CA PRO A 243 -44.26 -8.40 6.75
C PRO A 243 -44.02 -7.55 5.49
N ALA A 244 -44.33 -8.06 4.30
CA ALA A 244 -44.09 -7.33 3.05
C ALA A 244 -44.86 -5.99 2.94
N SER A 245 -46.00 -5.87 3.64
CA SER A 245 -46.75 -4.62 3.77
C SER A 245 -46.42 -3.83 5.05
N GLY A 246 -45.60 -4.40 5.94
CA GLY A 246 -45.26 -3.85 7.24
C GLY A 246 -44.14 -2.82 7.17
N TYR A 247 -44.10 -1.93 8.16
CA TYR A 247 -43.03 -0.97 8.29
C TYR A 247 -41.88 -1.56 9.13
N TYR A 248 -40.71 -1.76 8.52
CA TYR A 248 -39.61 -2.51 9.15
C TYR A 248 -39.19 -1.98 10.54
N LEU A 249 -39.28 -0.66 10.78
CA LEU A 249 -38.95 -0.07 12.08
C LEU A 249 -39.96 -0.44 13.18
N ASP A 250 -41.20 -0.80 12.84
CA ASP A 250 -42.17 -1.27 13.83
C ASP A 250 -41.81 -2.68 14.32
N VAL A 251 -41.29 -3.54 13.45
CA VAL A 251 -40.75 -4.85 13.82
C VAL A 251 -39.53 -4.68 14.74
N ILE A 252 -38.62 -3.77 14.39
CA ILE A 252 -37.47 -3.42 15.24
C ILE A 252 -37.92 -2.83 16.59
N ALA A 253 -38.96 -1.99 16.61
CA ALA A 253 -39.51 -1.42 17.83
C ALA A 253 -40.05 -2.49 18.77
N HIS A 254 -40.78 -3.47 18.23
CA HIS A 254 -41.28 -4.62 18.97
C HIS A 254 -40.14 -5.41 19.64
N GLU A 255 -39.09 -5.73 18.89
CA GLU A 255 -37.93 -6.46 19.41
C GLU A 255 -37.13 -5.68 20.46
N LEU A 256 -37.08 -4.34 20.34
CA LEU A 256 -36.47 -3.47 21.35
C LEU A 256 -37.37 -3.24 22.58
N GLY A 257 -38.60 -3.74 22.58
CA GLY A 257 -39.57 -3.58 23.67
C GLY A 257 -40.10 -2.15 23.83
N VAL A 258 -40.14 -1.38 22.74
CA VAL A 258 -40.73 -0.03 22.72
C VAL A 258 -42.07 0.00 21.99
N ALA A 259 -42.88 1.03 22.25
CA ALA A 259 -44.29 1.06 21.84
C ALA A 259 -44.49 1.03 20.30
N ASP A 260 -43.68 1.78 19.57
CA ASP A 260 -43.74 1.87 18.10
C ASP A 260 -42.45 2.49 17.52
N ALA A 261 -42.31 2.48 16.19
CA ALA A 261 -41.12 2.98 15.48
C ALA A 261 -40.73 4.43 15.79
N SER A 262 -41.63 5.27 16.32
CA SER A 262 -41.28 6.64 16.73
C SER A 262 -40.24 6.65 17.86
N ASN A 263 -40.22 5.61 18.69
CA ASN A 263 -39.26 5.48 19.80
C ASN A 263 -37.98 4.74 19.39
N VAL A 264 -37.71 4.56 18.10
CA VAL A 264 -36.49 3.93 17.60
C VAL A 264 -35.51 5.00 17.11
N LEU A 265 -34.31 5.00 17.69
CA LEU A 265 -33.16 5.77 17.23
C LEU A 265 -32.41 4.99 16.16
N ILE A 266 -31.84 5.71 15.19
CA ILE A 266 -31.03 5.14 14.12
C ILE A 266 -29.64 5.77 14.21
N SER A 267 -28.61 4.93 14.30
CA SER A 267 -27.22 5.39 14.29
C SER A 267 -26.80 5.86 12.90
N ARG A 268 -25.63 6.48 12.83
CA ARG A 268 -24.93 6.62 11.55
C ARG A 268 -24.59 5.27 10.94
N VAL A 269 -24.34 5.26 9.64
CA VAL A 269 -23.87 4.08 8.89
C VAL A 269 -22.52 3.59 9.45
N ILE A 270 -22.41 2.27 9.58
CA ILE A 270 -21.22 1.56 10.03
C ILE A 270 -20.77 0.63 8.90
N GLY A 271 -19.48 0.67 8.57
CA GLY A 271 -18.90 -0.16 7.50
C GLY A 271 -18.66 0.60 6.19
N LYS A 272 -18.58 -0.14 5.07
CA LYS A 272 -18.37 0.41 3.72
C LYS A 272 -19.71 0.84 3.12
N ALA A 273 -19.69 1.80 2.19
CA ALA A 273 -20.89 2.29 1.51
C ALA A 273 -21.69 1.21 0.73
N SER A 274 -21.09 0.05 0.46
CA SER A 274 -21.76 -1.09 -0.20
C SER A 274 -22.56 -1.99 0.74
N SER A 275 -22.36 -1.89 2.06
CA SER A 275 -23.05 -2.68 3.09
C SER A 275 -23.32 -1.76 4.28
N GLU A 276 -24.35 -0.92 4.15
CA GLU A 276 -24.67 0.14 5.12
C GLU A 276 -25.38 -0.40 6.37
N MET A 277 -24.63 -1.06 7.25
CA MET A 277 -25.17 -1.48 8.55
C MET A 277 -25.47 -0.26 9.43
N ARG A 278 -26.53 -0.37 10.24
CA ARG A 278 -26.92 0.63 11.24
C ARG A 278 -27.28 -0.05 12.55
N ILE A 279 -27.13 0.69 13.64
CA ILE A 279 -27.58 0.29 14.95
C ILE A 279 -28.91 0.99 15.25
N TYR A 280 -29.89 0.22 15.67
CA TYR A 280 -31.20 0.66 16.11
C TYR A 280 -31.30 0.49 17.62
N SER A 281 -31.72 1.52 18.33
CA SER A 281 -31.84 1.49 19.79
C SER A 281 -33.09 2.23 20.26
N SER A 282 -33.47 2.09 21.53
CA SER A 282 -34.62 2.81 22.08
C SER A 282 -34.29 4.28 22.34
N ALA A 283 -35.28 5.15 22.08
CA ALA A 283 -35.26 6.54 22.50
C ALA A 283 -35.66 6.64 23.99
N PRO A 284 -35.11 7.62 24.74
CA PRO A 284 -35.46 7.81 26.14
C PRO A 284 -36.91 8.29 26.29
N LYS A 285 -37.63 7.72 27.26
CA LYS A 285 -39.08 7.92 27.46
C LYS A 285 -39.45 9.32 28.00
N GLN A 286 -38.52 10.08 28.57
CA GLN A 286 -38.83 11.34 29.29
C GLN A 286 -37.70 12.38 29.23
N VAL A 287 -37.52 13.05 28.09
CA VAL A 287 -36.78 14.33 28.07
C VAL A 287 -37.67 15.43 27.51
N PRO A 288 -38.08 16.43 28.32
CA PRO A 288 -38.79 17.59 27.81
C PRO A 288 -37.96 18.30 26.73
N PHE A 289 -38.54 18.47 25.54
CA PHE A 289 -37.86 19.00 24.34
C PHE A 289 -37.27 20.41 24.50
N ASP A 290 -37.71 21.17 25.50
CA ASP A 290 -37.27 22.53 25.76
C ASP A 290 -35.89 22.62 26.44
N ASP A 291 -35.38 21.56 27.08
CA ASP A 291 -34.18 21.66 27.96
C ASP A 291 -32.90 21.00 27.39
N LEU A 292 -32.92 20.56 26.12
CA LEU A 292 -31.76 19.95 25.42
C LEU A 292 -30.80 21.02 24.87
N SER A 293 -30.11 21.74 25.76
CA SER A 293 -28.90 22.51 25.44
C SER A 293 -27.65 21.81 26.01
N GLU A 294 -26.50 21.95 25.33
CA GLU A 294 -25.24 21.23 25.60
C GLU A 294 -24.80 21.08 27.08
N PRO A 295 -25.07 22.00 28.05
CA PRO A 295 -24.51 21.82 29.39
C PRO A 295 -25.21 20.76 30.23
N LYS A 296 -26.48 20.39 29.94
CA LYS A 296 -27.30 19.57 30.85
C LYS A 296 -27.42 18.10 30.47
N VAL A 297 -27.07 17.68 29.25
CA VAL A 297 -27.10 16.25 28.86
C VAL A 297 -26.10 15.42 29.69
N LYS A 298 -25.00 16.05 30.16
CA LYS A 298 -24.05 15.43 31.11
C LYS A 298 -24.53 15.45 32.58
N GLN A 299 -25.58 16.21 32.91
CA GLN A 299 -26.12 16.35 34.28
C GLN A 299 -27.54 15.78 34.43
N ALA A 300 -28.18 15.30 33.36
CA ALA A 300 -29.44 14.58 33.44
C ALA A 300 -29.18 13.14 33.91
N GLY A 301 -29.14 12.94 35.23
CA GLY A 301 -29.08 11.64 35.89
C GLY A 301 -30.34 10.77 35.73
N HIS A 302 -31.05 10.87 34.59
CA HIS A 302 -32.29 10.15 34.32
C HIS A 302 -32.34 9.63 32.86
N PHE A 303 -31.24 9.07 32.35
CA PHE A 303 -31.35 8.11 31.25
C PHE A 303 -31.81 6.78 31.84
N GLU A 304 -33.04 6.38 31.54
CA GLU A 304 -33.59 5.08 31.94
C GLU A 304 -32.99 4.00 31.02
N GLY A 305 -31.73 3.61 31.27
CA GLY A 305 -31.01 2.59 30.50
C GLY A 305 -29.49 2.63 30.73
N LEU A 306 -28.87 1.45 30.79
CA LEU A 306 -27.40 1.33 30.85
C LEU A 306 -26.78 1.78 29.52
N LEU A 307 -25.64 2.46 29.56
CA LEU A 307 -24.83 2.74 28.37
C LEU A 307 -24.41 1.41 27.75
N ASN A 308 -24.67 1.23 26.47
CA ASN A 308 -24.26 0.04 25.72
C ASN A 308 -22.87 0.30 25.12
N ASP A 309 -21.83 -0.07 25.86
CA ASP A 309 -20.44 0.20 25.48
C ASP A 309 -20.10 -0.41 24.10
N ARG A 310 -20.60 -1.61 23.82
CA ARG A 310 -20.37 -2.33 22.56
C ARG A 310 -20.99 -1.61 21.37
N ALA A 311 -22.28 -1.27 21.46
CA ALA A 311 -22.98 -0.54 20.40
C ALA A 311 -22.41 0.87 20.21
N SER A 312 -22.07 1.54 21.32
CA SER A 312 -21.46 2.88 21.31
C SER A 312 -20.08 2.87 20.66
N TYR A 313 -19.29 1.82 20.88
CA TYR A 313 -17.97 1.67 20.29
C TYR A 313 -17.99 1.51 18.75
N PHE A 314 -18.98 0.77 18.22
CA PHE A 314 -19.13 0.61 16.77
C PHE A 314 -19.65 1.87 16.10
N SER A 315 -20.71 2.44 16.66
CA SER A 315 -21.33 3.65 16.11
C SER A 315 -20.49 4.89 16.36
N GLY A 316 -19.65 4.93 17.39
CA GLY A 316 -18.99 6.13 17.92
C GLY A 316 -19.99 7.24 18.32
N GLN A 317 -21.19 6.83 18.73
CA GLN A 317 -22.27 7.64 19.29
C GLN A 317 -22.68 7.01 20.62
N GLU A 318 -23.19 7.79 21.57
CA GLU A 318 -23.68 7.22 22.84
C GLU A 318 -25.01 6.50 22.59
N ILE A 319 -24.99 5.17 22.76
CA ILE A 319 -26.15 4.29 22.60
C ILE A 319 -26.53 3.71 23.96
N TYR A 320 -27.80 3.82 24.33
CA TYR A 320 -28.33 3.34 25.60
C TYR A 320 -29.28 2.17 25.38
N GLY A 321 -29.32 1.24 26.34
CA GLY A 321 -30.19 0.07 26.29
C GLY A 321 -29.72 -0.99 25.29
N ASP A 322 -30.57 -2.00 25.11
CA ASP A 322 -30.32 -3.02 24.09
C ASP A 322 -30.41 -2.39 22.70
N ALA A 323 -29.64 -2.94 21.75
CA ALA A 323 -29.58 -2.43 20.41
C ALA A 323 -29.61 -3.57 19.37
N ILE A 324 -30.07 -3.26 18.16
CA ILE A 324 -30.10 -4.19 17.03
C ILE A 324 -29.16 -3.64 15.95
N LEU A 325 -28.21 -4.45 15.50
CA LEU A 325 -27.36 -4.18 14.34
C LEU A 325 -27.96 -4.89 13.13
N ALA A 326 -28.35 -4.13 12.11
CA ALA A 326 -28.95 -4.67 10.90
C ALA A 326 -28.56 -3.86 9.66
N ASN A 327 -28.60 -4.51 8.49
CA ASN A 327 -28.48 -3.86 7.18
C ASN A 327 -29.86 -3.85 6.51
N ILE A 328 -30.71 -2.89 6.89
CA ILE A 328 -32.10 -2.79 6.42
C ILE A 328 -32.41 -1.33 6.08
N GLY A 329 -32.98 -1.08 4.91
CA GLY A 329 -33.45 0.25 4.53
C GLY A 329 -34.09 0.29 3.15
N TYR A 330 -34.67 1.42 2.79
CA TYR A 330 -35.22 1.61 1.44
C TYR A 330 -34.17 2.24 0.52
N THR A 331 -34.10 1.80 -0.74
CA THR A 331 -33.24 2.43 -1.75
C THR A 331 -33.93 3.64 -2.39
N TRP A 332 -33.15 4.54 -3.01
CA TRP A 332 -33.70 5.73 -3.68
C TRP A 332 -34.53 5.36 -4.93
N TRP A 333 -34.15 4.29 -5.65
CA TRP A 333 -34.71 3.97 -6.98
C TRP A 333 -35.81 2.90 -6.97
N SER A 334 -35.91 2.07 -5.92
CA SER A 334 -37.02 1.11 -5.77
C SER A 334 -38.23 1.82 -5.15
N THR A 335 -39.37 1.79 -5.83
CA THR A 335 -40.60 2.40 -5.34
C THR A 335 -41.21 1.64 -4.16
N THR A 336 -40.84 0.38 -3.94
CA THR A 336 -41.40 -0.48 -2.88
C THR A 336 -40.46 -1.53 -2.26
N ASP A 337 -39.33 -1.86 -2.88
CA ASP A 337 -38.47 -2.94 -2.35
C ASP A 337 -37.64 -2.48 -1.15
N LEU A 338 -37.82 -3.16 -0.02
CA LEU A 338 -36.98 -3.07 1.17
C LEU A 338 -35.65 -3.76 0.86
N PHE A 339 -34.56 -3.00 0.87
CA PHE A 339 -33.23 -3.57 0.79
C PHE A 339 -32.84 -4.17 2.13
N HIS A 340 -32.33 -5.40 2.10
CA HIS A 340 -31.79 -6.06 3.27
C HIS A 340 -30.63 -6.98 2.91
N GLU A 341 -29.69 -7.14 3.83
CA GLU A 341 -28.68 -8.20 3.81
C GLU A 341 -28.65 -8.86 5.18
N ALA A 342 -28.49 -10.19 5.22
CA ALA A 342 -28.30 -10.92 6.45
C ALA A 342 -27.01 -10.43 7.14
N VAL A 343 -27.10 -10.14 8.44
CA VAL A 343 -25.95 -9.79 9.28
C VAL A 343 -25.66 -10.97 10.21
N PRO A 344 -24.84 -11.95 9.77
CA PRO A 344 -24.50 -13.10 10.60
C PRO A 344 -23.60 -12.70 11.75
N LEU A 345 -23.54 -13.54 12.78
CA LEU A 345 -22.76 -13.27 14.00
C LEU A 345 -21.27 -13.06 13.71
N ARG A 346 -20.70 -13.78 12.73
CA ARG A 346 -19.32 -13.54 12.24
C ARG A 346 -19.08 -12.10 11.80
N SER A 347 -20.07 -11.40 11.23
CA SER A 347 -19.94 -10.01 10.78
C SER A 347 -19.70 -9.06 11.94
N TYR A 348 -20.39 -9.28 13.07
CA TYR A 348 -20.20 -8.52 14.30
C TYR A 348 -18.76 -8.68 14.83
N TYR A 349 -18.25 -9.91 14.91
CA TYR A 349 -16.89 -10.16 15.38
C TYR A 349 -15.81 -9.67 14.40
N ARG A 350 -16.04 -9.77 13.09
CA ARG A 350 -15.17 -9.15 12.09
C ARG A 350 -15.13 -7.63 12.23
N MET A 351 -16.26 -6.97 12.54
CA MET A 351 -16.27 -5.53 12.83
C MET A 351 -15.44 -5.20 14.07
N LEU A 352 -15.46 -6.06 15.09
CA LEU A 352 -14.68 -5.90 16.31
C LEU A 352 -13.17 -6.03 16.05
N VAL A 353 -12.76 -7.11 15.37
CA VAL A 353 -11.36 -7.35 14.98
C VAL A 353 -10.85 -6.23 14.07
N ASN A 354 -11.69 -5.71 13.16
CA ASN A 354 -11.34 -4.60 12.25
C ASN A 354 -11.11 -3.25 12.95
N LYS A 355 -11.35 -3.14 14.27
CA LYS A 355 -11.00 -1.94 15.05
C LYS A 355 -9.52 -1.93 15.48
N ILE A 356 -8.77 -3.00 15.23
CA ILE A 356 -7.37 -3.14 15.65
C ILE A 356 -6.47 -3.18 14.41
N PRO A 357 -5.27 -2.56 14.42
CA PRO A 357 -4.34 -2.62 13.29
C PRO A 357 -4.05 -4.03 12.75
N SER A 358 -3.74 -4.99 13.63
CA SER A 358 -3.51 -6.39 13.25
C SER A 358 -4.75 -7.03 12.61
N GLY A 359 -5.92 -6.79 13.19
CA GLY A 359 -7.19 -7.27 12.66
C GLY A 359 -7.53 -6.71 11.28
N ILE A 360 -7.24 -5.43 11.00
CA ILE A 360 -7.40 -4.84 9.66
C ILE A 360 -6.50 -5.58 8.65
N TYR A 361 -5.24 -5.86 9.03
CA TYR A 361 -4.31 -6.60 8.17
C TYR A 361 -4.82 -8.02 7.88
N GLN A 362 -5.17 -8.76 8.93
CA GLN A 362 -5.70 -10.12 8.88
C GLN A 362 -6.96 -10.24 8.01
N ILE A 363 -7.93 -9.33 8.19
CA ILE A 363 -9.13 -9.28 7.35
C ILE A 363 -8.76 -8.97 5.90
N SER A 364 -7.76 -8.11 5.65
CA SER A 364 -7.30 -7.82 4.29
C SER A 364 -6.60 -9.01 3.61
N ARG A 365 -6.06 -9.93 4.40
CA ARG A 365 -5.45 -11.19 3.96
C ARG A 365 -6.46 -12.31 3.79
N SER A 366 -7.72 -12.11 4.22
CA SER A 366 -8.72 -13.17 4.38
C SER A 366 -8.21 -14.35 5.22
N ALA A 367 -7.36 -14.05 6.20
CA ALA A 367 -6.65 -15.04 7.02
C ALA A 367 -6.52 -14.48 8.45
N ILE A 368 -7.58 -14.62 9.23
CA ILE A 368 -7.68 -14.10 10.60
C ILE A 368 -6.87 -14.96 11.56
N LEU A 369 -6.87 -16.27 11.33
CA LEU A 369 -6.21 -17.26 12.19
C LEU A 369 -4.84 -17.71 11.67
N ALA A 370 -4.34 -17.15 10.56
CA ALA A 370 -2.99 -17.46 10.06
C ALA A 370 -2.09 -16.24 9.91
N ALA A 371 -2.62 -15.10 9.44
CA ALA A 371 -1.80 -13.92 9.18
C ALA A 371 -1.50 -13.13 10.47
N LYS A 372 -0.37 -12.44 10.47
CA LYS A 372 0.02 -11.47 11.50
C LYS A 372 0.52 -10.20 10.84
N LEU A 373 0.25 -9.03 11.44
CA LEU A 373 0.78 -7.77 10.93
C LEU A 373 2.32 -7.82 10.95
N PRO A 374 3.00 -7.76 9.78
CA PRO A 374 4.44 -7.94 9.72
C PRO A 374 5.20 -6.89 10.53
N SER A 375 6.32 -7.28 11.12
CA SER A 375 7.16 -6.40 11.94
C SER A 375 7.96 -5.40 11.11
N ALA A 376 8.22 -5.71 9.83
CA ALA A 376 8.99 -4.88 8.91
C ALA A 376 8.35 -4.81 7.52
N TYR A 377 8.56 -3.67 6.84
CA TYR A 377 8.24 -3.50 5.42
C TYR A 377 9.53 -3.60 4.61
N THR A 378 9.69 -4.67 3.83
CA THR A 378 10.89 -4.93 3.04
C THR A 378 10.83 -4.26 1.67
N THR A 379 9.95 -4.73 0.81
CA THR A 379 9.75 -4.24 -0.55
C THR A 379 8.29 -4.36 -0.94
N LYS A 380 7.89 -3.58 -1.95
CA LYS A 380 6.55 -3.67 -2.52
C LYS A 380 6.23 -5.06 -3.09
N SER A 381 7.23 -5.76 -3.63
CA SER A 381 7.05 -7.08 -4.26
C SER A 381 6.88 -8.21 -3.24
N ASN A 382 7.44 -8.07 -2.04
CA ASN A 382 7.36 -9.09 -1.00
C ASN A 382 6.17 -8.87 -0.07
N TRP A 383 5.74 -7.62 0.11
CA TRP A 383 4.56 -7.32 0.91
C TRP A 383 3.31 -8.01 0.36
N ARG A 384 2.48 -8.53 1.26
CA ARG A 384 1.20 -9.18 0.95
C ARG A 384 0.09 -8.57 1.81
N GLY A 385 -1.13 -8.53 1.29
CA GLY A 385 -2.26 -7.84 1.91
C GLY A 385 -2.27 -6.33 1.67
N SER A 386 -3.10 -5.61 2.43
CA SER A 386 -3.14 -4.14 2.35
C SER A 386 -1.82 -3.51 2.79
N PHE A 387 -1.39 -2.44 2.12
CA PHE A 387 -0.17 -1.74 2.49
C PHE A 387 -0.33 -1.01 3.84
N PRO A 388 0.76 -0.83 4.63
CA PRO A 388 0.70 -0.14 5.92
C PRO A 388 -0.01 1.22 5.87
N ARG A 389 0.27 2.04 4.86
CA ARG A 389 -0.42 3.32 4.65
C ARG A 389 -1.94 3.16 4.55
N ASP A 390 -2.41 2.16 3.81
CA ASP A 390 -3.83 1.96 3.53
C ASP A 390 -4.55 1.38 4.76
N ILE A 391 -3.86 0.53 5.53
CA ILE A 391 -4.30 0.07 6.86
C ILE A 391 -4.44 1.26 7.80
N LEU A 392 -3.44 2.15 7.86
CA LEU A 392 -3.49 3.34 8.72
C LEU A 392 -4.64 4.28 8.33
N CYS A 393 -4.83 4.53 7.03
CA CYS A 393 -5.99 5.29 6.56
C CYS A 393 -7.31 4.63 6.98
N THR A 394 -7.41 3.31 6.86
CA THR A 394 -8.60 2.54 7.22
C THR A 394 -8.87 2.59 8.72
N PHE A 395 -7.83 2.41 9.54
CA PHE A 395 -7.87 2.57 10.99
C PHE A 395 -8.42 3.94 11.38
N CYS A 396 -7.86 5.02 10.82
CA CYS A 396 -8.33 6.38 11.07
C CYS A 396 -9.82 6.56 10.69
N ARG A 397 -10.28 6.00 9.58
CA ARG A 397 -11.69 6.11 9.16
C ARG A 397 -12.64 5.36 10.11
N ILE A 398 -12.30 4.13 10.51
CA ILE A 398 -13.12 3.28 11.39
C ILE A 398 -13.22 3.84 12.82
N HIS A 399 -12.19 4.55 13.27
CA HIS A 399 -12.17 5.27 14.55
C HIS A 399 -12.62 6.73 14.44
N HIS A 400 -13.15 7.13 13.28
CA HIS A 400 -13.63 8.49 13.05
C HIS A 400 -12.59 9.59 13.29
N LEU A 401 -11.32 9.33 13.00
CA LEU A 401 -10.25 10.33 13.01
C LEU A 401 -10.20 11.12 11.69
N SER A 402 -9.37 12.15 11.62
CA SER A 402 -9.02 12.80 10.35
C SER A 402 -8.13 11.89 9.50
N GLU A 403 -8.11 12.07 8.18
CA GLU A 403 -7.16 11.31 7.35
C GLU A 403 -5.72 11.62 7.77
N PRO A 404 -4.83 10.60 7.83
CA PRO A 404 -3.45 10.81 8.23
C PRO A 404 -2.72 11.72 7.22
N VAL A 405 -1.94 12.66 7.75
CA VAL A 405 -1.16 13.61 6.95
C VAL A 405 0.25 13.06 6.78
N PHE A 406 0.67 12.88 5.53
CA PHE A 406 2.00 12.38 5.16
C PHE A 406 2.85 13.52 4.59
N SER A 407 4.02 13.75 5.17
CA SER A 407 4.97 14.77 4.74
C SER A 407 6.30 14.11 4.36
N THR A 408 6.55 13.95 3.05
CA THR A 408 7.81 13.38 2.54
C THR A 408 8.81 14.48 2.20
N GLN A 409 10.01 14.41 2.79
CA GLN A 409 11.11 15.34 2.54
C GLN A 409 12.28 14.63 1.88
N ASN A 410 12.99 15.32 0.98
CA ASN A 410 14.24 14.85 0.38
C ASN A 410 15.41 15.45 1.17
N THR A 411 16.24 14.60 1.77
CA THR A 411 17.35 15.04 2.65
C THR A 411 18.48 15.72 1.90
N LEU A 412 18.56 15.60 0.56
CA LEU A 412 19.53 16.33 -0.26
C LEU A 412 19.26 17.84 -0.35
N LEU A 413 18.08 18.31 0.07
CA LEU A 413 17.71 19.73 0.04
C LEU A 413 17.99 20.46 1.37
N LEU A 414 18.49 19.77 2.40
CA LEU A 414 18.76 20.39 3.70
C LEU A 414 20.03 21.25 3.75
N ASP A 415 20.93 21.16 2.75
CA ASP A 415 22.14 21.99 2.66
C ASP A 415 21.92 23.35 1.98
N SER A 416 20.67 23.68 1.58
CA SER A 416 20.31 25.02 1.14
C SER A 416 19.31 25.64 2.11
N SER A 417 19.85 26.29 3.16
CA SER A 417 19.10 27.17 4.05
C SER A 417 18.38 28.28 3.25
N PRO A 418 17.14 28.68 3.62
CA PRO A 418 16.50 29.85 3.04
C PRO A 418 17.08 31.12 3.68
N ASP A 419 17.83 31.90 2.91
CA ASP A 419 18.22 33.25 3.27
C ASP A 419 16.96 34.11 3.52
N LEU A 420 16.79 34.56 4.78
CA LEU A 420 15.98 35.72 5.12
C LEU A 420 16.83 36.99 4.94
N PRO A 421 16.33 38.06 4.29
CA PRO A 421 17.10 39.28 4.09
C PRO A 421 17.01 40.17 5.34
N GLY A 422 18.16 40.52 5.95
CA GLY A 422 18.14 41.46 7.09
C GLY A 422 19.45 41.69 7.85
N SER A 423 20.42 42.37 7.23
CA SER A 423 21.33 43.38 7.82
C SER A 423 21.99 43.20 9.21
N CYS A 424 23.34 43.24 9.14
CA CYS A 424 24.29 44.01 9.97
C CYS A 424 25.09 43.35 11.12
N LYS A 425 26.43 43.34 10.87
CA LYS A 425 27.59 43.71 11.71
C LYS A 425 28.41 42.60 12.40
N LYS A 426 29.56 42.34 11.75
CA LYS A 426 30.94 42.22 12.27
C LYS A 426 31.14 41.78 13.74
N LEU A 427 31.95 40.73 13.93
CA LEU A 427 33.28 40.82 14.58
C LEU A 427 34.13 39.55 14.33
N LYS A 428 35.41 39.78 14.02
CA LYS A 428 36.50 38.81 13.84
C LYS A 428 36.93 38.20 15.19
N VAL A 429 37.49 36.99 15.21
CA VAL A 429 38.85 36.62 15.74
C VAL A 429 39.22 35.19 15.29
N SER A 430 40.53 34.94 15.25
CA SER A 430 41.45 34.09 14.47
C SER A 430 41.64 32.59 14.82
N HIS A 431 41.83 31.77 13.75
CA HIS A 431 42.88 30.75 13.39
C HIS A 431 43.70 29.96 14.47
N PRO A 432 44.47 28.89 14.10
CA PRO A 432 44.12 27.62 13.41
C PRO A 432 44.87 26.36 13.99
N SER A 433 44.53 25.11 13.61
CA SER A 433 45.54 24.05 13.37
C SER A 433 45.04 22.86 12.54
N GLU A 434 45.91 22.48 11.60
CA GLU A 434 46.00 21.29 10.73
C GLU A 434 45.79 19.95 11.47
N LYS A 435 45.40 18.80 10.88
CA LYS A 435 45.71 18.18 9.57
C LYS A 435 44.81 16.94 9.40
N GLY A 436 44.49 16.57 8.16
CA GLY A 436 43.95 15.23 7.83
C GLY A 436 42.92 15.23 6.70
N LYS A 437 43.35 15.55 5.47
CA LYS A 437 42.51 15.41 4.26
C LYS A 437 42.56 13.96 3.76
N THR A 438 41.45 13.25 3.88
CA THR A 438 41.16 12.06 3.06
C THR A 438 40.18 12.50 1.97
N GLN A 439 40.60 12.39 0.71
CA GLN A 439 39.78 12.71 -0.47
C GLN A 439 38.51 11.85 -0.48
N ALA A 440 37.35 12.50 -0.34
CA ALA A 440 36.05 11.87 -0.55
C ALA A 440 35.85 11.65 -2.04
N SER A 441 35.68 10.38 -2.44
CA SER A 441 35.22 9.99 -3.76
C SER A 441 33.79 10.51 -3.98
N THR A 442 33.60 11.15 -5.12
CA THR A 442 32.34 11.66 -5.65
C THR A 442 31.32 10.53 -5.76
N ARG A 443 30.42 10.43 -4.77
CA ARG A 443 29.18 9.64 -4.86
C ARG A 443 28.14 10.43 -5.64
N ASP A 444 27.53 9.84 -6.66
CA ASP A 444 26.30 10.36 -7.25
C ASP A 444 25.20 10.47 -6.17
N PRO A 445 24.39 11.54 -6.16
CA PRO A 445 23.38 11.74 -5.12
C PRO A 445 22.17 10.84 -5.39
N VAL A 446 22.16 9.65 -4.78
CA VAL A 446 20.93 8.84 -4.66
C VAL A 446 20.02 9.56 -3.67
N GLY A 447 18.89 10.08 -4.15
CA GLY A 447 17.91 10.78 -3.31
C GLY A 447 17.49 9.93 -2.11
N SER A 448 17.61 10.51 -0.90
CA SER A 448 17.17 9.86 0.32
C SER A 448 15.97 10.61 0.89
N PHE A 449 14.94 9.87 1.29
CA PHE A 449 13.64 10.41 1.65
C PHE A 449 13.26 10.02 3.07
N ILE A 450 12.74 10.99 3.82
CA ILE A 450 12.14 10.78 5.14
C ILE A 450 10.65 11.09 5.01
N CYS A 451 9.81 10.31 5.69
CA CYS A 451 8.37 10.57 5.75
C CYS A 451 7.93 10.80 7.19
N GLU A 452 7.33 11.95 7.46
CA GLU A 452 6.61 12.25 8.70
C GLU A 452 5.11 11.89 8.53
N VAL A 453 4.51 11.35 9.60
CA VAL A 453 3.08 11.03 9.67
C VAL A 453 2.45 11.73 10.87
N LYS A 454 1.33 12.42 10.66
CA LYS A 454 0.54 13.08 11.72
C LYS A 454 -0.92 12.63 11.67
N ILE A 455 -1.49 12.36 12.85
CA ILE A 455 -2.88 11.93 13.02
C ILE A 455 -3.60 12.92 13.93
N TYR A 456 -4.76 13.39 13.47
CA TYR A 456 -5.58 14.38 14.15
C TYR A 456 -6.97 13.84 14.49
N SER A 457 -7.56 14.37 15.57
CA SER A 457 -8.98 14.21 15.85
C SER A 457 -9.83 14.94 14.79
N LYS A 458 -11.15 14.72 14.78
CA LYS A 458 -12.06 15.51 13.92
C LYS A 458 -12.02 17.01 14.23
N ASN A 459 -11.69 17.36 15.48
CA ASN A 459 -11.58 18.73 15.94
C ASN A 459 -10.19 19.34 15.67
N GLN A 460 -9.37 18.69 14.83
CA GLN A 460 -8.01 19.13 14.47
C GLN A 460 -7.01 19.15 15.64
N GLU A 461 -7.27 18.38 16.69
CA GLU A 461 -6.32 18.19 17.80
C GLU A 461 -5.31 17.10 17.40
N LEU A 462 -4.01 17.35 17.57
CA LEU A 462 -2.96 16.39 17.25
C LEU A 462 -2.95 15.25 18.27
N ILE A 463 -3.21 14.03 17.81
CA ILE A 463 -3.22 12.82 18.66
C ILE A 463 -1.83 12.21 18.71
N LEU A 464 -1.22 12.04 17.53
CA LEU A 464 0.05 11.34 17.35
C LEU A 464 0.83 11.92 16.16
N GLN A 465 2.15 11.94 16.30
CA GLN A 465 3.12 12.30 15.28
C GLN A 465 4.27 11.28 15.28
N CYS A 466 4.66 10.79 14.10
CA CYS A 466 5.84 9.95 13.91
C CYS A 466 6.77 10.61 12.90
N SER A 467 8.01 10.86 13.32
CA SER A 467 9.01 11.60 12.54
C SER A 467 10.34 10.86 12.57
N PRO A 468 10.46 9.73 11.84
CA PRO A 468 11.66 8.91 11.88
C PRO A 468 12.87 9.62 11.25
N CYS A 469 14.07 9.38 11.80
CA CYS A 469 15.32 9.91 11.29
C CYS A 469 15.89 9.09 10.14
N GLU A 470 15.45 7.84 9.98
CA GLU A 470 15.91 6.94 8.93
C GLU A 470 15.44 7.40 7.54
N SER A 471 16.36 7.40 6.58
CA SER A 471 16.12 7.88 5.23
C SER A 471 16.18 6.74 4.22
N HIS A 472 15.26 6.72 3.26
CA HIS A 472 15.07 5.61 2.32
C HIS A 472 15.19 6.06 0.86
N ARG A 473 15.62 5.14 -0.02
CA ARG A 473 15.85 5.42 -1.44
C ARG A 473 14.58 5.82 -2.21
N LYS A 474 13.41 5.33 -1.77
CA LYS A 474 12.12 5.62 -2.41
C LYS A 474 11.19 6.33 -1.42
N PRO A 475 10.49 7.40 -1.84
CA PRO A 475 9.55 8.11 -0.97
C PRO A 475 8.37 7.23 -0.55
N ILE A 476 7.97 6.27 -1.40
CA ILE A 476 6.89 5.34 -1.08
C ILE A 476 7.29 4.38 0.05
N ASP A 477 8.54 3.89 0.04
CA ASP A 477 9.02 2.96 1.06
C ASP A 477 9.12 3.69 2.42
N ALA A 478 9.63 4.93 2.42
CA ALA A 478 9.62 5.77 3.63
C ALA A 478 8.20 5.93 4.20
N MET A 479 7.22 6.20 3.35
CA MET A 479 5.82 6.35 3.77
C MET A 479 5.25 5.03 4.33
N GLN A 480 5.54 3.88 3.73
CA GLN A 480 5.06 2.59 4.23
C GLN A 480 5.71 2.21 5.55
N ILE A 481 7.02 2.41 5.69
CA ILE A 481 7.77 2.10 6.92
C ILE A 481 7.29 2.99 8.07
N THR A 482 7.16 4.31 7.86
CA THR A 482 6.62 5.20 8.91
C THR A 482 5.19 4.81 9.30
N SER A 483 4.35 4.47 8.32
CA SER A 483 2.98 3.99 8.61
C SER A 483 3.00 2.71 9.44
N LEU A 484 3.90 1.77 9.14
CA LEU A 484 4.03 0.52 9.89
C LEU A 484 4.49 0.76 11.33
N LYS A 485 5.47 1.66 11.57
CA LYS A 485 5.88 2.05 12.93
C LYS A 485 4.68 2.53 13.76
N VAL A 486 3.85 3.40 13.19
CA VAL A 486 2.62 3.89 13.84
C VAL A 486 1.63 2.75 14.11
N LEU A 487 1.41 1.87 13.13
CA LEU A 487 0.50 0.74 13.28
C LEU A 487 0.98 -0.25 14.35
N SER A 488 2.27 -0.59 14.40
CA SER A 488 2.82 -1.51 15.40
C SER A 488 2.70 -0.95 16.82
N TRP A 489 2.90 0.35 16.98
CA TRP A 489 2.68 1.03 18.27
C TRP A 489 1.21 1.01 18.69
N LEU A 490 0.31 1.38 17.76
CA LEU A 490 -1.14 1.30 18.01
C LEU A 490 -1.55 -0.14 18.33
N ASN A 491 -1.05 -1.12 17.60
CA ASN A 491 -1.36 -2.53 17.82
C ASN A 491 -1.02 -2.97 19.25
N THR A 492 0.16 -2.58 19.73
CA THR A 492 0.60 -2.86 21.10
C THR A 492 -0.32 -2.22 22.15
N PHE A 493 -0.83 -1.01 21.88
CA PHE A 493 -1.81 -0.32 22.73
C PHE A 493 -3.16 -1.06 22.79
N PHE A 494 -3.64 -1.58 21.66
CA PHE A 494 -4.91 -2.31 21.60
C PHE A 494 -4.79 -3.71 22.22
N GLU A 495 -3.69 -4.43 21.99
CA GLU A 495 -3.48 -5.79 22.52
C GLU A 495 -3.21 -5.82 24.03
N ASN A 496 -2.75 -4.71 24.62
CA ASN A 496 -2.41 -4.62 26.05
C ASN A 496 -3.16 -3.46 26.72
N PRO A 497 -4.48 -3.59 26.98
CA PRO A 497 -5.28 -2.49 27.54
C PRO A 497 -4.85 -2.03 28.95
N GLU A 498 -4.11 -2.86 29.70
CA GLU A 498 -3.56 -2.55 31.03
C GLU A 498 -2.11 -2.01 30.99
N ILE A 499 -1.57 -1.71 29.80
CA ILE A 499 -0.21 -1.17 29.68
C ILE A 499 -0.08 0.19 30.38
N SER A 500 0.97 0.35 31.19
CA SER A 500 1.21 1.62 31.88
C SER A 500 1.58 2.74 30.91
N SER A 501 1.21 3.98 31.23
CA SER A 501 1.58 5.15 30.39
C SER A 501 3.09 5.32 30.23
N GLU A 502 3.89 4.86 31.20
CA GLU A 502 5.35 4.89 31.14
C GLU A 502 5.91 3.89 30.13
N LYS A 503 5.38 2.65 30.13
CA LYS A 503 5.78 1.61 29.17
C LYS A 503 5.37 1.97 27.74
N LEU A 504 4.21 2.60 27.56
CA LEU A 504 3.78 3.15 26.26
C LEU A 504 4.70 4.25 25.74
N LYS A 505 5.18 5.14 26.62
CA LYS A 505 6.15 6.18 26.24
C LYS A 505 7.48 5.59 25.82
N LEU A 506 8.00 4.61 26.56
CA LEU A 506 9.25 3.93 26.21
C LEU A 506 9.17 3.26 24.82
N LEU A 507 8.04 2.63 24.49
CA LEU A 507 7.80 2.04 23.17
C LEU A 507 7.66 3.12 22.09
N ALA A 508 7.02 4.23 22.40
CA ALA A 508 6.88 5.36 21.48
C ALA A 508 8.24 5.98 21.15
N ASP A 509 9.11 6.16 22.15
CA ASP A 509 10.47 6.68 21.98
C ASP A 509 11.31 5.79 21.06
N LYS A 510 11.21 4.46 21.22
CA LYS A 510 11.90 3.48 20.35
C LYS A 510 11.45 3.58 18.89
N LEU A 511 10.21 4.00 18.65
CA LEU A 511 9.61 4.13 17.32
C LEU A 511 9.56 5.58 16.81
N GLU A 512 10.16 6.53 17.54
CA GLU A 512 10.19 7.96 17.21
C GLU A 512 8.77 8.55 17.07
N ILE A 513 7.89 8.14 17.99
CA ILE A 513 6.49 8.54 18.07
C ILE A 513 6.32 9.51 19.24
N ASN A 514 5.76 10.67 18.96
CA ASN A 514 5.25 11.60 19.96
C ASN A 514 3.73 11.54 19.97
N PHE A 515 3.12 11.40 21.15
CA PHE A 515 1.67 11.31 21.30
C PHE A 515 1.20 12.04 22.56
N MET A 516 -0.07 12.45 22.56
CA MET A 516 -0.70 13.12 23.69
C MET A 516 -1.58 12.12 24.48
N PRO A 517 -1.17 11.65 25.67
CA PRO A 517 -1.85 10.55 26.37
C PRO A 517 -3.33 10.84 26.69
N HIS A 518 -3.65 12.08 27.04
CA HIS A 518 -5.01 12.48 27.40
C HIS A 518 -5.98 12.41 26.20
N PHE A 519 -5.55 12.81 25.00
CA PHE A 519 -6.36 12.68 23.80
C PHE A 519 -6.48 11.21 23.38
N LEU A 520 -5.39 10.44 23.45
CA LEU A 520 -5.41 9.02 23.10
C LEU A 520 -6.40 8.22 23.98
N VAL A 521 -6.33 8.40 25.30
CA VAL A 521 -7.24 7.70 26.25
C VAL A 521 -8.68 8.14 26.05
N LYS A 522 -8.91 9.44 25.78
CA LYS A 522 -10.26 9.96 25.53
C LYS A 522 -10.87 9.38 24.25
N GLU A 523 -10.12 9.35 23.15
CA GLU A 523 -10.62 8.85 21.86
C GLU A 523 -10.85 7.32 21.88
N PHE A 524 -10.05 6.57 22.64
CA PHE A 524 -10.13 5.10 22.69
C PHE A 524 -10.68 4.54 24.01
N ALA A 525 -11.38 5.35 24.82
CA ALA A 525 -11.84 4.96 26.16
C ALA A 525 -12.69 3.68 26.16
N LEU A 526 -13.64 3.57 25.22
CA LEU A 526 -14.55 2.42 25.08
C LEU A 526 -13.83 1.12 24.68
N CYS A 527 -12.64 1.22 24.10
CA CYS A 527 -11.87 0.05 23.68
C CYS A 527 -11.60 -0.92 24.84
N ARG A 528 -11.27 -0.38 26.03
CA ARG A 528 -10.91 -1.18 27.20
C ARG A 528 -12.07 -1.99 27.77
N TYR A 529 -13.30 -1.57 27.50
CA TYR A 529 -14.51 -2.22 28.02
C TYR A 529 -15.07 -3.26 27.05
N VAL A 530 -14.78 -3.10 25.75
CA VAL A 530 -15.32 -3.96 24.70
C VAL A 530 -14.38 -5.11 24.38
N HIS A 531 -13.06 -4.87 24.43
CA HIS A 531 -12.07 -5.89 24.15
C HIS A 531 -11.58 -6.54 25.45
N ASN A 532 -11.86 -7.83 25.63
CA ASN A 532 -11.34 -8.64 26.72
C ASN A 532 -10.03 -9.33 26.29
N PHE A 533 -8.99 -8.56 25.95
CA PHE A 533 -7.64 -9.13 25.73
C PHE A 533 -6.98 -9.50 27.06
N GLY A 534 -7.57 -10.48 27.76
CA GLY A 534 -7.06 -11.03 29.01
C GLY A 534 -5.99 -12.12 28.80
N SER A 535 -5.81 -12.58 27.58
CA SER A 535 -4.72 -13.47 27.19
C SER A 535 -4.08 -12.91 25.93
N THR A 536 -2.80 -12.57 26.02
CA THR A 536 -1.97 -12.37 24.83
C THR A 536 -2.12 -13.62 23.95
N MET A 537 -2.09 -13.48 22.62
CA MET A 537 -1.86 -14.64 21.74
C MET A 537 -0.61 -15.33 22.30
N SER A 538 -0.75 -16.51 22.90
CA SER A 538 0.38 -17.13 23.56
C SER A 538 1.42 -17.46 22.49
N ASN A 539 2.66 -17.05 22.73
CA ASN A 539 3.80 -17.44 21.90
C ASN A 539 4.26 -18.86 22.26
N ASP A 540 3.37 -19.70 22.78
CA ASP A 540 3.73 -21.03 23.22
C ASP A 540 4.13 -21.85 21.99
N GLU A 541 5.31 -22.45 22.05
CA GLU A 541 5.76 -23.37 21.02
C GLU A 541 4.78 -24.56 20.95
N PRO A 542 4.45 -25.04 19.74
CA PRO A 542 3.58 -26.18 19.58
C PRO A 542 4.18 -27.39 20.29
N SER A 543 3.39 -28.02 21.16
CA SER A 543 3.83 -29.15 22.00
C SER A 543 4.40 -30.35 21.23
N PHE A 544 3.99 -30.53 19.96
CA PHE A 544 4.50 -31.53 19.03
C PHE A 544 4.11 -31.16 17.58
N ILE A 545 5.05 -31.22 16.64
CA ILE A 545 4.80 -31.02 15.21
C ILE A 545 5.03 -32.37 14.52
N ASP A 546 3.97 -32.97 14.00
CA ASP A 546 4.07 -34.18 13.19
C ASP A 546 4.27 -33.79 11.72
N ILE A 547 5.46 -34.02 11.18
CA ILE A 547 5.83 -33.69 9.79
C ILE A 547 5.81 -34.97 8.96
N GLY A 548 4.95 -35.01 7.94
CA GLY A 548 4.84 -36.10 6.98
C GLY A 548 5.00 -35.62 5.54
N GLY A 549 5.15 -36.57 4.60
CA GLY A 549 5.28 -36.30 3.17
C GLY A 549 6.70 -36.47 2.63
N GLN A 550 6.82 -36.57 1.30
CA GLN A 550 8.11 -36.67 0.61
C GLN A 550 8.81 -35.31 0.63
N SER A 551 10.04 -35.28 1.15
CA SER A 551 10.89 -34.09 1.13
C SER A 551 11.44 -33.87 -0.27
N SER A 552 11.35 -32.64 -0.78
CA SER A 552 12.04 -32.22 -2.01
C SER A 552 13.45 -31.66 -1.76
N GLY A 553 13.91 -31.61 -0.49
CA GLY A 553 15.19 -31.01 -0.11
C GLY A 553 15.22 -29.46 -0.11
N ILE A 554 14.16 -28.78 -0.57
CA ILE A 554 14.09 -27.31 -0.62
C ILE A 554 13.44 -26.78 0.66
N SER A 555 14.24 -26.21 1.56
CA SER A 555 13.80 -25.59 2.81
C SER A 555 13.65 -24.07 2.72
N PRO A 556 12.72 -23.46 3.47
CA PRO A 556 12.54 -22.02 3.46
C PRO A 556 13.68 -21.25 4.13
N SER A 557 13.83 -19.98 3.76
CA SER A 557 14.85 -19.09 4.33
C SER A 557 14.36 -17.67 4.61
N ASN A 558 15.02 -16.96 5.52
CA ASN A 558 14.68 -15.57 5.82
C ASN A 558 14.75 -14.70 4.55
N GLY A 559 13.68 -13.95 4.29
CA GLY A 559 13.51 -13.12 3.09
C GLY A 559 12.96 -13.86 1.87
N SER A 560 12.81 -15.19 1.92
CA SER A 560 12.06 -15.95 0.91
C SER A 560 10.55 -15.77 1.09
N LEU A 561 9.80 -15.97 0.01
CA LEU A 561 8.35 -16.06 0.03
C LEU A 561 7.94 -17.53 0.04
N ALA A 562 7.35 -18.00 1.14
CA ALA A 562 6.76 -19.32 1.20
C ALA A 562 5.30 -19.25 0.79
N CYS A 563 4.87 -20.22 -0.03
CA CYS A 563 3.48 -20.48 -0.36
C CYS A 563 3.03 -21.77 0.32
N ILE A 564 2.00 -21.68 1.15
CA ILE A 564 1.45 -22.81 1.90
C ILE A 564 -0.03 -23.02 1.59
N SER A 565 -0.50 -24.25 1.72
CA SER A 565 -1.90 -24.57 1.95
C SER A 565 -2.11 -24.81 3.43
N TYR A 566 -3.20 -24.32 4.02
CA TYR A 566 -3.51 -24.61 5.41
C TYR A 566 -5.00 -24.77 5.68
N THR A 567 -5.31 -25.46 6.77
CA THR A 567 -6.65 -25.60 7.36
C THR A 567 -6.55 -25.49 8.87
N VAL A 568 -7.47 -24.75 9.47
CA VAL A 568 -7.59 -24.50 10.91
C VAL A 568 -8.93 -25.03 11.39
N LEU A 569 -8.89 -25.89 12.40
CA LEU A 569 -10.06 -26.52 13.00
C LEU A 569 -10.12 -26.22 14.50
N LEU A 570 -11.33 -26.03 15.03
CA LEU A 570 -11.59 -26.10 16.47
C LEU A 570 -11.76 -27.56 16.87
N PHE A 571 -10.90 -28.04 17.77
CA PHE A 571 -10.90 -29.42 18.26
C PHE A 571 -11.33 -29.49 19.72
N SER A 572 -12.32 -30.33 20.02
CA SER A 572 -12.75 -30.63 21.38
C SER A 572 -12.07 -31.90 21.90
N GLU A 573 -11.28 -31.80 22.98
CA GLU A 573 -10.53 -32.93 23.53
C GLU A 573 -11.43 -34.02 24.13
N SER A 574 -12.59 -33.65 24.68
CA SER A 574 -13.48 -34.59 25.37
C SER A 574 -14.27 -35.50 24.43
N ASP A 575 -14.66 -34.99 23.26
CA ASP A 575 -15.63 -35.64 22.37
C ASP A 575 -15.05 -35.93 20.98
N CYS A 576 -13.80 -35.53 20.72
CA CYS A 576 -13.13 -35.66 19.43
C CYS A 576 -13.89 -35.04 18.24
N VAL A 577 -14.71 -34.02 18.52
CA VAL A 577 -15.43 -33.24 17.50
C VAL A 577 -14.49 -32.20 16.91
N LYS A 578 -14.54 -32.05 15.58
CA LYS A 578 -13.80 -31.04 14.81
C LYS A 578 -14.78 -30.13 14.10
N GLU A 579 -14.59 -28.83 14.26
CA GLU A 579 -15.32 -27.80 13.54
C GLU A 579 -14.34 -27.00 12.68
N HIS A 580 -14.71 -26.70 11.43
CA HIS A 580 -13.88 -25.93 10.53
C HIS A 580 -14.00 -24.43 10.80
N LEU A 581 -12.86 -23.73 10.82
CA LEU A 581 -12.82 -22.29 11.05
C LEU A 581 -12.25 -21.51 9.87
N GLU A 582 -11.13 -21.96 9.30
CA GLU A 582 -10.45 -21.22 8.23
C GLU A 582 -9.62 -22.19 7.38
N SER A 583 -9.58 -21.99 6.06
CA SER A 583 -8.66 -22.72 5.18
C SER A 583 -8.28 -21.88 3.97
N CYS A 584 -7.06 -22.09 3.47
CA CYS A 584 -6.58 -21.46 2.24
C CYS A 584 -5.77 -22.48 1.43
N GLU A 585 -6.01 -22.53 0.12
CA GLU A 585 -5.26 -23.41 -0.80
C GLU A 585 -3.88 -22.83 -1.10
N GLU A 586 -3.79 -21.53 -1.38
CA GLU A 586 -2.54 -20.84 -1.69
C GLU A 586 -2.40 -19.60 -0.82
N PHE A 587 -1.47 -19.63 0.13
CA PHE A 587 -1.21 -18.53 1.04
C PHE A 587 0.28 -18.20 1.07
N GLU A 588 0.63 -17.02 0.52
CA GLU A 588 2.01 -16.57 0.42
C GLU A 588 2.42 -15.63 1.56
N PHE A 589 3.58 -15.82 2.16
CA PHE A 589 4.12 -14.90 3.16
C PHE A 589 5.64 -14.84 3.14
N GLU A 590 6.19 -13.71 3.58
CA GLU A 590 7.65 -13.52 3.70
C GLU A 590 8.13 -14.07 5.04
N ILE A 591 9.16 -14.92 4.98
CA ILE A 591 9.77 -15.53 6.17
C ILE A 591 10.77 -14.56 6.80
N GLY A 592 10.80 -14.52 8.13
CA GLY A 592 11.67 -13.69 8.96
C GLY A 592 11.08 -12.33 9.32
N ASN A 593 9.85 -12.02 8.91
CA ASN A 593 9.19 -10.73 9.15
C ASN A 593 7.90 -10.83 9.99
N GLU A 594 7.64 -11.98 10.63
CA GLU A 594 6.42 -12.22 11.42
C GLU A 594 5.14 -11.95 10.61
N ALA A 595 5.14 -12.34 9.32
CA ALA A 595 3.98 -12.13 8.43
C ALA A 595 2.83 -13.12 8.71
N VAL A 596 3.12 -14.17 9.48
CA VAL A 596 2.16 -15.15 10.00
C VAL A 596 2.34 -15.32 11.50
N LEU A 597 1.46 -16.10 12.12
CA LEU A 597 1.58 -16.42 13.54
C LEU A 597 2.88 -17.20 13.82
N PRO A 598 3.56 -16.96 14.97
CA PRO A 598 4.91 -17.48 15.21
C PRO A 598 5.03 -19.01 15.11
N PHE A 599 4.05 -19.76 15.65
CA PHE A 599 4.05 -21.22 15.58
C PHE A 599 3.87 -21.74 14.14
N LEU A 600 3.16 -20.99 13.28
CA LEU A 600 2.92 -21.36 11.89
C LEU A 600 4.21 -21.17 11.07
N GLU A 601 4.89 -20.05 11.30
CA GLU A 601 6.22 -19.80 10.72
C GLU A 601 7.23 -20.86 11.19
N ALA A 602 7.26 -21.18 12.48
CA ALA A 602 8.15 -22.18 13.06
C ALA A 602 7.92 -23.58 12.48
N ALA A 603 6.66 -23.96 12.21
CA ALA A 603 6.35 -25.22 11.54
C ALA A 603 6.84 -25.21 10.08
N VAL A 604 6.55 -24.14 9.33
CA VAL A 604 6.91 -24.04 7.90
C VAL A 604 8.43 -24.06 7.71
N VAL A 605 9.20 -23.38 8.57
CA VAL A 605 10.67 -23.36 8.50
C VAL A 605 11.30 -24.75 8.72
N GLN A 606 10.59 -25.68 9.38
CA GLN A 606 11.04 -27.06 9.56
C GLN A 606 10.64 -28.01 8.41
N MET A 607 9.86 -27.52 7.44
CA MET A 607 9.34 -28.31 6.32
C MET A 607 10.15 -28.07 5.05
N ALA A 608 10.21 -29.07 4.17
CA ALA A 608 10.60 -28.92 2.77
C ALA A 608 9.36 -28.85 1.87
N VAL A 609 9.52 -28.29 0.66
CA VAL A 609 8.42 -28.25 -0.33
C VAL A 609 7.88 -29.66 -0.58
N GLY A 610 6.56 -29.82 -0.54
CA GLY A 610 5.86 -31.10 -0.63
C GLY A 610 5.53 -31.77 0.70
N GLN A 611 6.09 -31.29 1.82
CA GLN A 611 5.76 -31.81 3.16
C GLN A 611 4.52 -31.14 3.74
N SER A 612 3.91 -31.82 4.70
CA SER A 612 2.77 -31.36 5.48
C SER A 612 3.03 -31.53 6.98
N ALA A 613 2.54 -30.61 7.78
CA ALA A 613 2.60 -30.66 9.24
C ALA A 613 1.21 -30.55 9.85
N CYS A 614 0.96 -31.33 10.91
CA CYS A 614 -0.22 -31.18 11.74
C CYS A 614 0.18 -30.96 13.20
N PHE A 615 -0.37 -29.93 13.83
CA PHE A 615 -0.06 -29.59 15.21
C PHE A 615 -1.26 -28.89 15.89
N ARG A 616 -1.22 -28.84 17.22
CA ARG A 616 -2.27 -28.21 18.03
C ARG A 616 -1.69 -27.09 18.88
N VAL A 617 -2.45 -26.02 19.01
CA VAL A 617 -2.11 -24.84 19.82
C VAL A 617 -3.26 -24.48 20.75
N GLU A 618 -2.95 -23.66 21.75
CA GLU A 618 -3.93 -23.14 22.69
C GLU A 618 -4.98 -22.24 22.00
N LEU A 619 -6.11 -22.04 22.68
CA LEU A 619 -7.22 -21.26 22.14
C LEU A 619 -6.86 -19.79 21.96
N PHE A 620 -7.35 -19.25 20.85
CA PHE A 620 -7.31 -17.83 20.55
C PHE A 620 -8.42 -17.12 21.34
N PRO A 621 -8.30 -15.80 21.59
CA PRO A 621 -9.42 -14.99 22.05
C PRO A 621 -10.66 -15.22 21.17
N SER A 622 -11.80 -15.42 21.83
CA SER A 622 -13.04 -15.84 21.18
C SER A 622 -13.48 -14.92 20.04
N GLU A 623 -13.10 -13.64 20.07
CA GLU A 623 -13.43 -12.67 19.03
C GLU A 623 -12.80 -13.03 17.69
N PHE A 624 -11.57 -13.55 17.67
CA PHE A 624 -10.89 -13.95 16.45
C PHE A 624 -11.44 -15.27 15.91
N ILE A 625 -11.74 -16.23 16.79
CA ILE A 625 -12.33 -17.51 16.42
C ILE A 625 -13.71 -17.29 15.77
N LEU A 626 -14.57 -16.48 16.41
CA LEU A 626 -15.91 -16.19 15.90
C LEU A 626 -15.90 -15.26 14.67
N ALA A 627 -14.84 -14.47 14.48
CA ALA A 627 -14.65 -13.69 13.26
C ALA A 627 -14.25 -14.55 12.05
N ALA A 628 -13.57 -15.68 12.29
CA ALA A 628 -13.16 -16.64 11.26
C ALA A 628 -14.26 -17.67 10.96
N SER A 629 -15.01 -18.11 11.98
CA SER A 629 -16.04 -19.15 11.88
C SER A 629 -17.17 -18.81 10.88
N ASP A 630 -17.49 -19.77 10.02
CA ASP A 630 -18.67 -19.75 9.16
C ASP A 630 -19.96 -20.13 9.89
N ASP A 631 -19.91 -21.12 10.81
CA ASP A 631 -21.02 -21.52 11.68
C ASP A 631 -20.78 -21.04 13.12
N SER A 632 -21.05 -19.76 13.36
CA SER A 632 -20.77 -19.14 14.66
C SER A 632 -21.57 -19.76 15.82
N LEU A 633 -22.70 -20.42 15.56
CA LEU A 633 -23.54 -21.04 16.59
C LEU A 633 -22.94 -22.37 17.06
N ALA A 634 -22.51 -23.22 16.12
CA ALA A 634 -21.78 -24.44 16.44
C ALA A 634 -20.50 -24.11 17.22
N THR A 635 -19.73 -23.13 16.76
CA THR A 635 -18.50 -22.66 17.42
C THR A 635 -18.75 -22.20 18.85
N LEU A 636 -19.77 -21.36 19.08
CA LEU A 636 -20.13 -20.91 20.41
C LEU A 636 -20.53 -22.06 21.34
N SER A 637 -21.24 -23.05 20.82
CA SER A 637 -21.63 -24.24 21.59
C SER A 637 -20.42 -25.04 22.06
N LEU A 638 -19.43 -25.24 21.18
CA LEU A 638 -18.17 -25.91 21.52
C LEU A 638 -17.36 -25.11 22.55
N LEU A 639 -17.19 -23.80 22.34
CA LEU A 639 -16.43 -22.93 23.25
C LEU A 639 -17.05 -22.83 24.65
N SER A 640 -18.38 -22.83 24.75
CA SER A 640 -19.08 -22.65 26.03
C SER A 640 -19.05 -23.90 26.93
N SER A 641 -18.73 -25.07 26.37
CA SER A 641 -18.94 -26.35 27.06
C SER A 641 -17.66 -27.04 27.52
N ARG A 642 -16.49 -26.80 26.88
CA ARG A 642 -15.38 -27.79 26.89
C ARG A 642 -13.97 -27.21 26.77
N SER A 643 -12.96 -28.01 27.14
CA SER A 643 -11.55 -27.76 26.81
C SER A 643 -11.33 -27.95 25.30
N CYS A 644 -11.31 -26.84 24.57
CA CYS A 644 -11.03 -26.83 23.14
C CYS A 644 -9.58 -26.43 22.88
N LYS A 645 -9.04 -26.83 21.72
CA LYS A 645 -7.75 -26.39 21.18
C LYS A 645 -7.89 -26.11 19.69
N MET A 646 -6.93 -25.41 19.11
CA MET A 646 -6.88 -25.15 17.68
C MET A 646 -5.97 -26.18 17.02
N GLU A 647 -6.47 -26.89 16.00
CA GLU A 647 -5.70 -27.84 15.20
C GLU A 647 -5.37 -27.22 13.84
N TYR A 648 -4.09 -27.17 13.50
CA TYR A 648 -3.58 -26.65 12.23
C TYR A 648 -3.08 -27.82 11.40
N SER A 649 -3.48 -27.86 10.13
CA SER A 649 -2.93 -28.73 9.10
C SER A 649 -2.35 -27.83 8.01
N VAL A 650 -1.06 -27.96 7.73
CA VAL A 650 -0.32 -27.05 6.84
C VAL A 650 0.49 -27.88 5.85
N SER A 651 0.56 -27.44 4.60
CA SER A 651 1.39 -28.06 3.56
C SER A 651 2.21 -26.98 2.86
N LEU A 652 3.52 -27.21 2.68
CA LEU A 652 4.41 -26.28 2.00
C LEU A 652 4.42 -26.57 0.50
N LEU A 653 3.90 -25.65 -0.30
CA LEU A 653 3.67 -25.83 -1.73
C LEU A 653 4.83 -25.33 -2.58
N GLN A 654 5.38 -24.17 -2.25
CA GLN A 654 6.42 -23.51 -3.03
C GLN A 654 7.24 -22.55 -2.16
N ILE A 655 8.51 -22.35 -2.53
CA ILE A 655 9.34 -21.27 -2.00
C ILE A 655 9.86 -20.44 -3.19
N THR A 656 9.73 -19.13 -3.08
CA THR A 656 10.37 -18.17 -4.01
C THR A 656 11.53 -17.50 -3.30
N GLU A 657 12.74 -17.66 -3.84
CA GLU A 657 13.96 -17.07 -3.29
C GLU A 657 13.95 -15.53 -3.44
N PRO A 658 14.58 -14.79 -2.52
CA PRO A 658 14.68 -13.33 -2.61
C PRO A 658 15.43 -12.89 -3.87
N LEU A 659 15.04 -11.75 -4.44
CA LEU A 659 15.70 -11.18 -5.63
C LEU A 659 17.20 -10.92 -5.37
N GLU A 660 18.04 -11.48 -6.25
CA GLU A 660 19.51 -11.56 -6.29
C GLU A 660 20.27 -10.26 -5.92
N ASP A 661 19.75 -9.09 -6.33
CA ASP A 661 20.34 -7.77 -6.02
C ASP A 661 20.55 -7.51 -4.52
N ARG A 662 19.73 -8.15 -3.66
CA ARG A 662 19.87 -8.08 -2.20
C ARG A 662 20.97 -9.00 -1.67
N MET A 663 21.19 -10.16 -2.31
CA MET A 663 22.17 -11.15 -1.87
C MET A 663 23.59 -10.69 -2.18
N GLU A 664 23.84 -10.20 -3.40
CA GLU A 664 25.18 -9.68 -3.78
C GLU A 664 25.59 -8.46 -2.95
N GLN A 665 24.65 -7.53 -2.68
CA GLN A 665 24.91 -6.33 -1.87
C GLN A 665 25.18 -6.63 -0.39
N ALA A 666 24.66 -7.75 0.12
CA ALA A 666 24.87 -8.17 1.50
C ALA A 666 26.18 -8.94 1.70
N LEU A 667 26.63 -9.69 0.69
CA LEU A 667 27.79 -10.60 0.81
C LEU A 667 29.12 -9.98 0.37
N PHE A 668 29.12 -9.07 -0.61
CA PHE A 668 30.34 -8.51 -1.16
C PHE A 668 30.40 -6.99 -0.98
N SER A 669 31.48 -6.50 -0.35
CA SER A 669 31.77 -5.08 -0.21
C SER A 669 33.17 -4.76 -0.77
N PRO A 670 33.28 -4.14 -1.96
CA PRO A 670 32.20 -3.63 -2.82
C PRO A 670 31.41 -4.74 -3.53
N PRO A 671 30.21 -4.46 -4.10
CA PRO A 671 29.41 -5.44 -4.84
C PRO A 671 30.18 -6.13 -5.96
N LEU A 672 29.88 -7.41 -6.22
CA LEU A 672 30.65 -8.27 -7.13
C LEU A 672 30.74 -7.68 -8.56
N SER A 673 29.65 -7.14 -9.08
CA SER A 673 29.61 -6.42 -10.37
C SER A 673 30.62 -5.28 -10.47
N LYS A 674 30.88 -4.54 -9.37
CA LYS A 674 31.91 -3.50 -9.34
C LYS A 674 33.32 -4.08 -9.27
N GLN A 675 33.52 -5.19 -8.55
CA GLN A 675 34.82 -5.86 -8.51
C GLN A 675 35.23 -6.36 -9.90
N ARG A 676 34.30 -6.91 -10.68
CA ARG A 676 34.56 -7.34 -12.08
C ARG A 676 35.01 -6.18 -12.96
N VAL A 677 34.31 -5.05 -12.89
CA VAL A 677 34.67 -3.83 -13.64
C VAL A 677 36.05 -3.33 -13.22
N GLU A 678 36.33 -3.26 -11.92
CA GLU A 678 37.64 -2.81 -11.41
C GLU A 678 38.78 -3.75 -11.84
N PHE A 679 38.57 -5.06 -11.82
CA PHE A 679 39.52 -6.04 -12.34
C PHE A 679 39.84 -5.78 -13.82
N ALA A 680 38.81 -5.66 -14.66
CA ALA A 680 38.98 -5.39 -16.08
C ALA A 680 39.72 -4.06 -16.34
N VAL A 681 39.35 -2.98 -15.62
CA VAL A 681 40.01 -1.68 -15.70
C VAL A 681 41.50 -1.81 -15.37
N GLN A 682 41.87 -2.55 -14.33
CA GLN A 682 43.27 -2.74 -13.95
C GLN A 682 44.07 -3.50 -15.02
N GLN A 683 43.50 -4.55 -15.61
CA GLN A 683 44.15 -5.28 -16.70
C GLN A 683 44.32 -4.42 -17.95
N ILE A 684 43.29 -3.67 -18.32
CA ILE A 684 43.33 -2.72 -19.44
C ILE A 684 44.46 -1.70 -19.25
N LYS A 685 44.60 -1.14 -18.05
CA LYS A 685 45.66 -0.16 -17.75
C LYS A 685 47.07 -0.76 -17.82
N LYS A 686 47.26 -2.02 -17.43
CA LYS A 686 48.56 -2.72 -17.52
C LYS A 686 49.01 -2.93 -18.97
N SER A 687 48.08 -3.18 -19.88
CA SER A 687 48.38 -3.53 -21.27
C SER A 687 48.82 -2.38 -22.19
N SER A 688 48.64 -1.11 -21.77
CA SER A 688 48.95 0.08 -22.59
C SER A 688 48.32 0.08 -24.01
N ALA A 689 47.14 -0.51 -24.17
CA ALA A 689 46.41 -0.61 -25.43
C ALA A 689 45.90 0.74 -25.98
N ALA A 690 45.65 0.81 -27.30
CA ALA A 690 45.07 1.97 -27.98
C ALA A 690 43.58 1.77 -28.32
N SER A 691 43.10 0.53 -28.44
CA SER A 691 41.72 0.23 -28.83
C SER A 691 41.07 -0.85 -27.95
N LEU A 692 39.83 -0.61 -27.52
CA LEU A 692 39.02 -1.54 -26.72
C LEU A 692 37.64 -1.77 -27.34
N VAL A 693 37.22 -3.03 -27.42
CA VAL A 693 35.82 -3.42 -27.70
C VAL A 693 35.24 -4.15 -26.49
N ASP A 694 34.04 -3.76 -26.09
CA ASP A 694 33.28 -4.36 -25.00
C ASP A 694 32.06 -5.10 -25.57
N PHE A 695 32.15 -6.42 -25.61
CA PHE A 695 31.11 -7.34 -26.07
C PHE A 695 30.11 -7.58 -24.94
N GLY A 696 28.83 -7.26 -25.17
CA GLY A 696 27.82 -7.25 -24.12
C GLY A 696 27.95 -6.07 -23.17
N CYS A 697 28.20 -4.86 -23.71
CA CYS A 697 28.52 -3.69 -22.88
C CYS A 697 27.36 -3.22 -21.98
N GLY A 698 26.13 -3.68 -22.22
CA GLY A 698 24.94 -3.36 -21.45
C GLY A 698 24.70 -1.86 -21.35
N SER A 699 24.59 -1.35 -20.12
CA SER A 699 24.45 0.10 -19.87
C SER A 699 25.77 0.87 -19.91
N GLY A 700 26.87 0.22 -20.32
CA GLY A 700 28.20 0.80 -20.50
C GLY A 700 28.98 1.01 -19.22
N SER A 701 28.74 0.23 -18.16
CA SER A 701 29.39 0.41 -16.84
C SER A 701 30.91 0.32 -16.88
N LEU A 702 31.47 -0.60 -17.67
CA LEU A 702 32.93 -0.71 -17.88
C LEU A 702 33.46 0.51 -18.63
N LEU A 703 32.86 0.83 -19.78
CA LEU A 703 33.24 1.98 -20.60
C LEU A 703 33.18 3.29 -19.79
N ASP A 704 32.13 3.47 -19.01
CA ASP A 704 31.90 4.61 -18.13
C ASP A 704 32.91 4.71 -16.99
N SER A 705 33.35 3.57 -16.43
CA SER A 705 34.37 3.49 -15.37
C SER A 705 35.77 3.75 -15.92
N LEU A 706 36.07 3.29 -17.13
CA LEU A 706 37.36 3.57 -17.80
C LEU A 706 37.60 5.07 -17.98
N LEU A 707 36.54 5.86 -18.22
CA LEU A 707 36.62 7.32 -18.33
C LEU A 707 36.97 8.02 -17.01
N ALA A 708 36.85 7.35 -15.86
CA ALA A 708 37.20 7.89 -14.56
C ALA A 708 38.70 7.77 -14.25
N TYR A 709 39.45 7.00 -15.03
CA TYR A 709 40.88 6.75 -14.82
C TYR A 709 41.71 7.24 -16.01
N PRO A 710 42.98 7.64 -15.80
CA PRO A 710 43.89 7.89 -16.91
C PRO A 710 44.16 6.58 -17.67
N THR A 711 43.95 6.59 -18.99
CA THR A 711 44.15 5.42 -19.86
C THR A 711 44.92 5.81 -21.14
N SER A 712 45.59 4.83 -21.75
CA SER A 712 46.23 4.97 -23.07
C SER A 712 45.26 4.80 -24.24
N LEU A 713 44.01 4.43 -23.98
CA LEU A 713 43.02 4.13 -25.03
C LEU A 713 42.70 5.38 -25.85
N GLU A 714 42.67 5.20 -27.17
CA GLU A 714 42.27 6.19 -28.15
C GLU A 714 40.87 5.90 -28.72
N LYS A 715 40.49 4.62 -28.82
CA LYS A 715 39.20 4.18 -29.38
C LYS A 715 38.52 3.19 -28.44
N ILE A 716 37.28 3.47 -28.06
CA ILE A 716 36.42 2.55 -27.30
C ILE A 716 35.16 2.19 -28.08
N VAL A 717 34.79 0.92 -28.07
CA VAL A 717 33.59 0.41 -28.74
C VAL A 717 32.78 -0.43 -27.77
N GLY A 718 31.46 -0.28 -27.77
CA GLY A 718 30.54 -1.20 -27.10
C GLY A 718 29.61 -1.87 -28.11
N VAL A 719 29.34 -3.15 -27.92
CA VAL A 719 28.43 -3.95 -28.74
C VAL A 719 27.41 -4.61 -27.81
N ASP A 720 26.13 -4.47 -28.11
CA ASP A 720 25.06 -5.17 -27.37
C ASP A 720 23.84 -5.37 -28.28
N ILE A 721 22.98 -6.32 -27.95
CA ILE A 721 21.68 -6.52 -28.64
C ILE A 721 20.55 -5.68 -28.00
N SER A 722 20.75 -5.20 -26.78
CA SER A 722 19.79 -4.46 -25.99
C SER A 722 19.86 -2.96 -26.30
N GLN A 723 19.06 -2.52 -27.28
CA GLN A 723 18.88 -1.09 -27.59
C GLN A 723 18.56 -0.25 -26.35
N ARG A 724 17.81 -0.79 -25.39
CA ARG A 724 17.49 -0.08 -24.13
C ARG A 724 18.73 0.16 -23.28
N ALA A 725 19.63 -0.83 -23.19
CA ALA A 725 20.86 -0.72 -22.42
C ALA A 725 21.84 0.24 -23.11
N LEU A 726 21.99 0.10 -24.43
CA LEU A 726 22.84 0.97 -25.23
C LEU A 726 22.40 2.45 -25.21
N ALA A 727 21.09 2.73 -25.19
CA ALA A 727 20.58 4.09 -25.04
C ALA A 727 20.98 4.72 -23.69
N LYS A 728 21.14 3.92 -22.63
CA LYS A 728 21.68 4.39 -21.35
C LYS A 728 23.19 4.60 -21.43
N ALA A 729 23.92 3.67 -22.06
CA ALA A 729 25.36 3.78 -22.26
C ALA A 729 25.73 5.07 -23.01
N ALA A 730 25.05 5.34 -24.14
CA ALA A 730 25.26 6.53 -24.95
C ALA A 730 25.10 7.83 -24.14
N LYS A 731 24.05 7.91 -23.31
CA LYS A 731 23.82 9.06 -22.43
C LYS A 731 24.96 9.26 -21.44
N SER A 732 25.38 8.19 -20.75
CA SER A 732 26.46 8.27 -19.76
C SER A 732 27.77 8.69 -20.40
N LEU A 733 28.14 8.04 -21.52
CA LEU A 733 29.37 8.31 -22.24
C LEU A 733 29.39 9.73 -22.81
N HIS A 734 28.29 10.20 -23.40
CA HIS A 734 28.21 11.55 -23.95
C HIS A 734 28.48 12.61 -22.89
N THR A 735 27.86 12.50 -21.71
CA THR A 735 28.07 13.44 -20.60
C THR A 735 29.53 13.43 -20.12
N LYS A 736 30.12 12.24 -19.93
CA LYS A 736 31.49 12.13 -19.42
C LYS A 736 32.55 12.57 -20.44
N LEU A 737 32.42 12.18 -21.70
CA LEU A 737 33.39 12.53 -22.74
C LEU A 737 33.41 14.02 -23.02
N ASN A 738 32.26 14.71 -23.05
CA ASN A 738 32.23 16.16 -23.23
C ASN A 738 32.88 16.88 -22.04
N ARG A 739 32.59 16.45 -20.80
CA ARG A 739 33.25 17.00 -19.60
C ARG A 739 34.78 16.83 -19.63
N LEU A 740 35.27 15.73 -20.20
CA LEU A 740 36.71 15.49 -20.35
C LEU A 740 37.35 16.37 -21.43
N VAL A 741 36.59 16.83 -22.43
CA VAL A 741 37.07 17.79 -23.45
C VAL A 741 37.16 19.20 -22.87
N GLU A 742 36.23 19.58 -21.98
CA GLU A 742 36.18 20.90 -21.34
C GLU A 742 37.22 21.10 -20.22
N SER A 743 37.87 20.03 -19.76
CA SER A 743 38.86 20.11 -18.67
C SER A 743 40.25 20.51 -19.17
N GLU A 744 40.88 21.49 -18.53
CA GLU A 744 42.23 21.99 -18.88
C GLU A 744 43.36 20.96 -18.67
N GLU A 745 43.09 19.82 -18.01
CA GLU A 745 44.03 18.70 -17.87
C GLU A 745 43.61 17.52 -18.77
N PRO A 746 44.30 17.25 -19.89
CA PRO A 746 43.91 16.21 -20.84
C PRO A 746 44.34 14.83 -20.34
N SER A 747 43.68 14.34 -19.30
CA SER A 747 43.96 13.01 -18.70
C SER A 747 43.53 11.83 -19.57
N SER A 748 42.66 12.06 -20.58
CA SER A 748 42.14 11.02 -21.47
C SER A 748 42.58 11.20 -22.92
N LYS A 749 43.18 10.15 -23.49
CA LYS A 749 43.59 10.08 -24.91
C LYS A 749 42.46 9.65 -25.86
N ILE A 750 41.24 9.44 -25.36
CA ILE A 750 40.13 8.91 -26.15
C ILE A 750 39.71 9.92 -27.23
N LYS A 751 39.86 9.52 -28.50
CA LYS A 751 39.51 10.27 -29.69
C LYS A 751 38.16 9.86 -30.27
N SER A 752 37.76 8.60 -30.09
CA SER A 752 36.55 8.04 -30.67
C SER A 752 35.85 7.06 -29.71
N ALA A 753 34.53 7.14 -29.64
CA ALA A 753 33.68 6.20 -28.92
C ALA A 753 32.47 5.82 -29.79
N ILE A 754 32.20 4.52 -29.94
CA ILE A 754 31.09 4.03 -30.79
C ILE A 754 30.30 2.96 -30.05
N LEU A 755 28.98 3.00 -30.17
CA LEU A 755 28.09 1.94 -29.71
C LEU A 755 27.39 1.30 -30.91
N TYR A 756 27.42 -0.02 -30.97
CA TYR A 756 26.79 -0.83 -32.00
C TYR A 756 25.64 -1.67 -31.41
N ASP A 757 24.53 -1.69 -32.14
CA ASP A 757 23.49 -2.72 -32.01
C ASP A 757 23.90 -3.92 -32.87
N GLY A 758 24.18 -5.05 -32.21
CA GLY A 758 24.75 -6.21 -32.86
C GLY A 758 24.86 -7.43 -31.93
N SER A 759 24.73 -8.62 -32.51
CA SER A 759 24.94 -9.88 -31.79
C SER A 759 26.40 -10.29 -31.87
N ILE A 760 26.99 -10.63 -30.72
CA ILE A 760 28.41 -10.98 -30.62
C ILE A 760 28.76 -12.34 -31.25
N THR A 761 27.75 -13.17 -31.54
CA THR A 761 27.90 -14.42 -32.31
C THR A 761 27.96 -14.18 -33.82
N LYS A 762 27.96 -12.92 -34.26
CA LYS A 762 28.12 -12.53 -35.68
C LYS A 762 29.38 -11.70 -35.85
N PHE A 763 30.16 -12.05 -36.87
CA PHE A 763 31.32 -11.24 -37.25
C PHE A 763 30.89 -9.89 -37.86
N ASP A 764 31.64 -8.85 -37.49
CA ASP A 764 31.59 -7.52 -38.10
C ASP A 764 33.01 -6.96 -38.25
N SER A 765 33.36 -6.60 -39.48
CA SER A 765 34.72 -6.14 -39.82
C SER A 765 35.14 -4.84 -39.09
N LYS A 766 34.20 -4.05 -38.58
CA LYS A 766 34.47 -2.76 -37.89
C LYS A 766 35.11 -2.92 -36.51
N VAL A 767 34.97 -4.11 -35.91
CA VAL A 767 35.53 -4.45 -34.58
C VAL A 767 36.67 -5.46 -34.66
N CYS A 768 37.15 -5.78 -35.87
CA CYS A 768 38.32 -6.63 -36.10
C CYS A 768 39.62 -5.89 -35.74
N GLY A 769 40.57 -6.61 -35.13
CA GLY A 769 41.94 -6.15 -34.87
C GLY A 769 42.09 -5.18 -33.70
N PHE A 770 41.13 -5.15 -32.78
CA PHE A 770 41.23 -4.35 -31.55
C PHE A 770 42.32 -4.86 -30.62
N ASP A 771 42.95 -3.99 -29.84
CA ASP A 771 44.00 -4.43 -28.90
C ASP A 771 43.41 -5.25 -27.75
N ILE A 772 42.29 -4.79 -27.19
CA ILE A 772 41.58 -5.47 -26.10
C ILE A 772 40.14 -5.73 -26.49
N ALA A 773 39.66 -6.92 -26.16
CA ALA A 773 38.25 -7.25 -26.11
C ALA A 773 37.85 -7.62 -24.67
N THR A 774 36.67 -7.20 -24.23
CA THR A 774 36.07 -7.62 -22.95
C THR A 774 34.71 -8.27 -23.18
N SER A 775 34.38 -9.27 -22.38
CA SER A 775 33.08 -9.94 -22.33
C SER A 775 32.82 -10.34 -20.88
N LEU A 776 32.20 -9.45 -20.11
CA LEU A 776 32.05 -9.60 -18.65
C LEU A 776 30.63 -10.03 -18.29
N GLU A 777 30.45 -11.29 -17.86
CA GLU A 777 29.15 -11.89 -17.54
C GLU A 777 28.16 -11.80 -18.72
N VAL A 778 28.51 -12.46 -19.82
CA VAL A 778 27.76 -12.39 -21.09
C VAL A 778 27.54 -13.77 -21.69
N ILE A 779 28.56 -14.63 -21.63
CA ILE A 779 28.52 -15.95 -22.27
C ILE A 779 27.47 -16.88 -21.64
N GLU A 780 27.16 -16.70 -20.37
CA GLU A 780 26.14 -17.45 -19.64
C GLU A 780 24.69 -17.07 -20.01
N HIS A 781 24.49 -15.94 -20.70
CA HIS A 781 23.18 -15.46 -21.17
C HIS A 781 22.80 -15.98 -22.56
N MET A 782 23.65 -16.81 -23.17
CA MET A 782 23.38 -17.51 -24.44
C MET A 782 23.50 -19.01 -24.27
N GLU A 783 22.99 -19.78 -25.23
CA GLU A 783 23.13 -21.24 -25.19
C GLU A 783 24.62 -21.64 -25.21
N GLU A 784 24.98 -22.76 -24.60
CA GLU A 784 26.39 -23.17 -24.44
C GLU A 784 27.12 -23.31 -25.79
N GLU A 785 26.40 -23.72 -26.83
CA GLU A 785 26.88 -23.79 -28.21
C GLU A 785 27.20 -22.39 -28.79
N ASP A 786 26.37 -21.40 -28.49
CA ASP A 786 26.57 -20.01 -28.91
C ASP A 786 27.74 -19.36 -28.17
N ALA A 787 27.97 -19.72 -26.90
CA ALA A 787 29.14 -19.28 -26.14
C ALA A 787 30.44 -19.84 -26.74
N CYS A 788 30.44 -21.10 -27.17
CA CYS A 788 31.56 -21.69 -27.90
C CYS A 788 31.78 -21.02 -29.26
N LEU A 789 30.70 -20.78 -30.01
CA LEU A 789 30.74 -20.06 -31.28
C LEU A 789 31.31 -18.64 -31.11
N PHE A 790 30.86 -17.91 -30.09
CA PHE A 790 31.39 -16.59 -29.76
C PHE A 790 32.90 -16.66 -29.47
N GLY A 791 33.34 -17.63 -28.64
CA GLY A 791 34.76 -17.81 -28.36
C GLY A 791 35.60 -18.04 -29.62
N ASP A 792 35.11 -18.92 -30.51
CA ASP A 792 35.77 -19.19 -31.79
C ASP A 792 35.81 -17.94 -32.68
N ILE A 793 34.70 -17.21 -32.82
CA ILE A 793 34.64 -15.95 -33.59
C ILE A 793 35.57 -14.88 -32.98
N ALA A 794 35.61 -14.77 -31.66
CA ALA A 794 36.40 -13.77 -30.96
C ALA A 794 37.90 -13.94 -31.22
N LEU A 795 38.42 -15.16 -31.14
CA LEU A 795 39.85 -15.40 -31.34
C LEU A 795 40.24 -15.55 -32.82
N SER A 796 39.36 -16.13 -33.67
CA SER A 796 39.70 -16.43 -35.07
C SER A 796 39.29 -15.37 -36.09
N LEU A 797 38.36 -14.47 -35.76
CA LEU A 797 37.89 -13.44 -36.68
C LEU A 797 38.10 -12.03 -36.14
N PHE A 798 37.88 -11.79 -34.84
CA PHE A 798 38.14 -10.46 -34.26
C PHE A 798 39.61 -10.22 -33.91
N PHE A 799 40.41 -11.28 -33.72
CA PHE A 799 41.86 -11.23 -33.49
C PHE A 799 42.34 -10.22 -32.43
N PRO A 800 41.74 -10.15 -31.23
CA PRO A 800 42.20 -9.23 -30.20
C PRO A 800 43.60 -9.61 -29.71
N LYS A 801 44.43 -8.64 -29.29
CA LYS A 801 45.71 -8.99 -28.62
C LYS A 801 45.45 -9.59 -27.24
N ILE A 802 44.45 -9.04 -26.54
CA ILE A 802 43.99 -9.49 -25.22
C ILE A 802 42.46 -9.65 -25.24
N LEU A 803 41.95 -10.79 -24.82
CA LEU A 803 40.51 -10.98 -24.57
C LEU A 803 40.30 -11.32 -23.08
N ILE A 804 39.41 -10.59 -22.40
CA ILE A 804 39.04 -10.85 -21.00
C ILE A 804 37.59 -11.34 -20.97
N VAL A 805 37.39 -12.57 -20.51
CA VAL A 805 36.07 -13.19 -20.36
C VAL A 805 35.78 -13.43 -18.88
N SER A 806 34.61 -13.04 -18.38
CA SER A 806 34.14 -13.47 -17.05
C SER A 806 32.83 -14.24 -17.14
N THR A 807 32.64 -15.16 -16.20
CA THR A 807 31.42 -15.93 -15.99
C THR A 807 31.29 -16.30 -14.51
N PRO A 808 30.08 -16.57 -14.00
CA PRO A 808 29.88 -17.13 -12.67
C PRO A 808 30.66 -18.44 -12.46
N ASN A 809 31.17 -18.65 -11.24
CA ASN A 809 31.69 -19.95 -10.80
C ASN A 809 30.57 -20.76 -10.13
N TYR A 810 30.11 -21.82 -10.79
CA TYR A 810 29.04 -22.68 -10.29
C TYR A 810 29.34 -23.26 -8.90
N GLU A 811 30.60 -23.59 -8.60
CA GLU A 811 31.01 -24.18 -7.33
C GLU A 811 30.82 -23.21 -6.14
N TYR A 812 30.85 -21.91 -6.41
CA TYR A 812 30.65 -20.88 -5.39
C TYR A 812 29.16 -20.72 -5.01
N ASN A 813 28.23 -21.21 -5.83
CA ASN A 813 26.79 -21.10 -5.56
C ASN A 813 26.39 -21.79 -4.26
N VAL A 814 27.10 -22.86 -3.91
CA VAL A 814 26.91 -23.55 -2.64
C VAL A 814 27.14 -22.61 -1.46
N ILE A 815 28.13 -21.70 -1.51
CA ILE A 815 28.34 -20.72 -0.43
C ILE A 815 27.22 -19.69 -0.39
N LEU A 816 26.81 -19.19 -1.56
CA LEU A 816 25.70 -18.22 -1.65
C LEU A 816 24.40 -18.80 -1.07
N GLN A 817 24.21 -20.12 -1.21
CA GLN A 817 23.06 -20.87 -0.71
C GLN A 817 23.23 -21.41 0.73
N LYS A 818 24.46 -21.61 1.24
CA LYS A 818 24.73 -22.09 2.62
C LYS A 818 24.75 -20.99 3.68
N ILE A 819 25.00 -19.74 3.30
CA ILE A 819 24.94 -18.59 4.24
C ILE A 819 23.47 -18.21 4.54
N THR A 820 22.54 -18.84 3.85
CA THR A 820 21.15 -18.97 4.26
C THR A 820 21.07 -19.85 5.53
N PRO A 821 20.53 -19.40 6.67
CA PRO A 821 20.71 -20.11 7.95
C PRO A 821 20.22 -21.57 7.91
N HIS A 822 21.16 -22.48 8.17
CA HIS A 822 21.07 -23.94 8.02
C HIS A 822 20.22 -24.65 9.08
N GLY A 823 19.61 -25.76 8.65
CA GLY A 823 19.43 -26.97 9.45
C GLY A 823 19.34 -28.21 8.56
N GLN A 824 20.46 -28.84 8.22
CA GLN A 824 20.47 -30.23 7.73
C GLN A 824 21.82 -30.90 8.03
N GLU A 825 21.76 -31.95 8.85
CA GLU A 825 22.73 -33.05 8.84
C GLU A 825 22.40 -34.01 7.69
N ASP A 826 23.44 -34.72 7.24
CA ASP A 826 23.61 -35.34 5.93
C ASP A 826 22.63 -36.50 5.58
N ASP A 827 22.08 -36.49 4.36
CA ASP A 827 21.56 -37.69 3.67
C ASP A 827 22.40 -37.98 2.39
N PRO A 828 23.06 -39.15 2.24
CA PRO A 828 24.04 -39.40 1.17
C PRO A 828 23.47 -39.66 -0.25
N ASN A 829 22.16 -39.51 -0.49
CA ASN A 829 21.51 -40.14 -1.65
C ASN A 829 20.69 -39.22 -2.59
N GLU A 830 20.92 -37.91 -2.60
CA GLU A 830 20.46 -37.05 -3.71
C GLU A 830 21.62 -36.29 -4.36
N ASN A 831 21.72 -36.41 -5.69
CA ASN A 831 22.63 -35.61 -6.50
C ASN A 831 22.28 -34.12 -6.35
N ASN A 832 23.00 -33.44 -5.47
CA ASN A 832 23.02 -31.99 -5.25
C ASN A 832 23.33 -31.21 -6.56
N LEU A 833 22.36 -31.01 -7.45
CA LEU A 833 22.47 -29.97 -8.48
C LEU A 833 22.08 -28.63 -7.85
N CYS A 834 23.10 -27.83 -7.54
CA CYS A 834 22.98 -26.45 -7.13
C CYS A 834 22.26 -25.63 -8.22
N LYS A 835 21.30 -24.75 -7.87
CA LYS A 835 20.63 -23.87 -8.85
C LYS A 835 21.59 -22.79 -9.39
N PHE A 836 21.34 -22.31 -10.61
CA PHE A 836 22.03 -21.15 -11.19
C PHE A 836 21.69 -19.86 -10.43
N ARG A 837 22.61 -18.89 -10.41
CA ARG A 837 22.51 -17.60 -9.69
C ARG A 837 21.40 -16.71 -10.22
N ASN A 838 21.17 -16.74 -11.53
CA ASN A 838 20.16 -15.93 -12.21
C ASN A 838 19.28 -16.80 -13.11
N HIS A 839 17.99 -16.51 -13.14
CA HIS A 839 17.01 -17.23 -13.97
C HIS A 839 17.21 -17.00 -15.49
N ASP A 840 17.92 -15.95 -15.88
CA ASP A 840 18.24 -15.68 -17.29
C ASP A 840 19.51 -16.42 -17.77
N HIS A 841 20.28 -17.04 -16.86
CA HIS A 841 21.43 -17.85 -17.23
C HIS A 841 20.99 -19.16 -17.91
N LYS A 842 21.64 -19.50 -19.02
CA LYS A 842 21.45 -20.78 -19.74
C LYS A 842 22.32 -21.89 -19.17
N PHE A 843 23.50 -21.53 -18.65
CA PHE A 843 24.44 -22.43 -18.01
C PHE A 843 25.27 -21.68 -16.97
N GLU A 844 25.89 -22.42 -16.05
CA GLU A 844 26.96 -21.90 -15.19
C GLU A 844 28.04 -22.97 -15.07
N TRP A 845 29.28 -22.60 -15.42
CA TRP A 845 30.39 -23.54 -15.42
C TRP A 845 31.07 -23.62 -14.06
N THR A 846 31.52 -24.83 -13.72
CA THR A 846 32.53 -25.07 -12.68
C THR A 846 33.90 -24.50 -13.10
N ARG A 847 34.86 -24.42 -12.17
CA ARG A 847 36.24 -24.01 -12.49
C ARG A 847 36.84 -24.91 -13.56
N ALA A 848 36.68 -26.22 -13.40
CA ALA A 848 37.18 -27.21 -14.35
C ALA A 848 36.53 -27.10 -15.74
N GLN A 849 35.22 -26.86 -15.83
CA GLN A 849 34.53 -26.67 -17.10
C GLN A 849 35.01 -25.41 -17.82
N PHE A 850 35.09 -24.29 -17.10
CA PHE A 850 35.57 -23.02 -17.66
C PHE A 850 37.04 -23.07 -18.07
N GLU A 851 37.91 -23.66 -17.24
CA GLU A 851 39.33 -23.85 -17.54
C GLU A 851 39.54 -24.73 -18.77
N ARG A 852 38.76 -25.80 -18.90
CA ARG A 852 38.80 -26.69 -20.07
C ARG A 852 38.37 -25.96 -21.33
N TRP A 853 37.20 -25.32 -21.32
CA TRP A 853 36.69 -24.56 -22.45
C TRP A 853 37.69 -23.50 -22.90
N ALA A 854 38.22 -22.70 -21.96
CA ALA A 854 39.16 -21.63 -22.27
C ALA A 854 40.52 -22.15 -22.75
N SER A 855 41.03 -23.24 -22.17
CA SER A 855 42.31 -23.85 -22.58
C SER A 855 42.22 -24.47 -23.97
N ASP A 856 41.14 -25.20 -24.25
CA ASP A 856 40.88 -25.79 -25.56
C ASP A 856 40.71 -24.71 -26.63
N LEU A 857 40.00 -23.62 -26.30
CA LEU A 857 39.84 -22.47 -27.18
C LEU A 857 41.19 -21.76 -27.46
N ALA A 858 41.99 -21.53 -26.42
CA ALA A 858 43.30 -20.89 -26.56
C ALA A 858 44.27 -21.73 -27.40
N ALA A 859 44.28 -23.05 -27.21
CA ALA A 859 45.11 -23.98 -27.98
C ALA A 859 44.72 -24.04 -29.46
N ARG A 860 43.42 -23.98 -29.78
CA ARG A 860 42.92 -24.00 -31.17
C ARG A 860 43.32 -22.75 -31.97
N HIS A 861 43.48 -21.60 -31.32
CA HIS A 861 43.67 -20.30 -31.97
C HIS A 861 45.04 -19.63 -31.70
N ASP A 862 45.99 -20.35 -31.10
CA ASP A 862 47.34 -19.87 -30.74
C ASP A 862 47.37 -18.67 -29.77
N TYR A 863 46.56 -18.78 -28.70
CA TYR A 863 46.56 -17.87 -27.57
C TYR A 863 47.16 -18.54 -26.32
N GLY A 864 47.78 -17.75 -25.46
CA GLY A 864 47.97 -18.10 -24.05
C GLY A 864 46.71 -17.74 -23.26
N VAL A 865 46.43 -18.48 -22.19
CA VAL A 865 45.32 -18.18 -21.27
C VAL A 865 45.83 -18.15 -19.82
N GLU A 866 45.40 -17.13 -19.08
CA GLU A 866 45.62 -16.98 -17.63
C GLU A 866 44.27 -16.94 -16.91
N PHE A 867 44.15 -17.66 -15.80
CA PHE A 867 42.92 -17.74 -15.00
C PHE A 867 43.01 -16.89 -13.74
N SER A 868 41.93 -16.18 -13.43
CA SER A 868 41.78 -15.34 -12.24
C SER A 868 40.31 -15.23 -11.83
N GLY A 869 39.98 -14.30 -10.95
CA GLY A 869 38.59 -14.04 -10.57
C GLY A 869 38.43 -12.96 -9.51
N VAL A 870 37.18 -12.74 -9.08
CA VAL A 870 36.80 -11.77 -8.04
C VAL A 870 35.77 -12.36 -7.07
N GLY A 871 35.54 -11.70 -5.93
CA GLY A 871 34.63 -12.17 -4.89
C GLY A 871 35.15 -13.34 -4.05
N GLY A 872 36.47 -13.50 -3.94
CA GLY A 872 37.10 -14.60 -3.20
C GLY A 872 38.62 -14.59 -3.39
N SER A 873 39.27 -15.73 -3.17
CA SER A 873 40.70 -15.94 -3.42
C SER A 873 40.95 -17.35 -3.96
N ALA A 874 41.91 -17.50 -4.87
CA ALA A 874 42.25 -18.79 -5.48
C ALA A 874 42.65 -19.87 -4.45
N ASP A 875 43.30 -19.47 -3.36
CA ASP A 875 43.85 -20.39 -2.34
C ASP A 875 42.80 -20.89 -1.32
N VAL A 876 41.56 -20.41 -1.41
CA VAL A 876 40.48 -20.75 -0.46
C VAL A 876 39.35 -21.39 -1.23
N GLU A 877 38.99 -22.61 -0.88
CA GLU A 877 37.85 -23.32 -1.49
C GLU A 877 36.54 -22.54 -1.24
N PRO A 878 35.67 -22.33 -2.26
CA PRO A 878 35.64 -22.87 -3.63
C PRO A 878 36.30 -21.97 -4.70
N GLY A 879 37.17 -21.05 -4.29
CA GLY A 879 37.87 -20.12 -5.16
C GLY A 879 37.17 -18.77 -5.29
N PHE A 880 37.20 -18.21 -6.50
CA PHE A 880 36.53 -16.94 -6.80
C PHE A 880 35.03 -17.12 -7.06
N ALA A 881 34.25 -16.09 -6.74
CA ALA A 881 32.81 -16.07 -7.02
C ALA A 881 32.53 -15.84 -8.51
N SER A 882 33.21 -14.90 -9.15
CA SER A 882 33.24 -14.79 -10.61
C SER A 882 34.61 -15.20 -11.10
N GLN A 883 34.67 -16.12 -12.05
CA GLN A 883 35.89 -16.63 -12.65
C GLN A 883 36.17 -15.89 -13.96
N ILE A 884 37.45 -15.65 -14.25
CA ILE A 884 37.91 -14.79 -15.33
C ILE A 884 39.04 -15.48 -16.09
N ALA A 885 38.95 -15.50 -17.42
CA ALA A 885 40.02 -15.96 -18.31
C ALA A 885 40.56 -14.78 -19.13
N ILE A 886 41.89 -14.65 -19.16
CA ILE A 886 42.62 -13.64 -19.92
C ILE A 886 43.38 -14.34 -21.03
N PHE A 887 42.93 -14.17 -22.27
CA PHE A 887 43.60 -14.69 -23.45
C PHE A 887 44.59 -13.66 -23.97
N THR A 888 45.83 -14.08 -24.25
CA THR A 888 46.89 -13.22 -24.82
C THR A 888 47.44 -13.87 -26.08
N ARG A 889 47.46 -13.16 -27.19
CA ARG A 889 47.94 -13.69 -28.48
C ARG A 889 49.44 -13.99 -28.42
N ARG A 890 49.88 -15.15 -28.93
CA ARG A 890 51.29 -15.60 -28.84
C ARG A 890 52.19 -15.12 -29.99
N GLY A 891 51.62 -14.68 -31.11
CA GLY A 891 52.35 -14.23 -32.30
C GLY A 891 51.82 -12.93 -32.91
N ASP A 892 52.62 -12.38 -33.84
CA ASP A 892 52.32 -11.17 -34.62
C ASP A 892 51.97 -11.51 -36.08
N ASP A 893 51.23 -12.61 -36.29
CA ASP A 893 50.75 -12.93 -37.63
C ASP A 893 49.66 -11.94 -38.06
N ASN A 894 49.89 -11.34 -39.23
CA ASN A 894 49.01 -10.33 -39.81
C ASN A 894 47.63 -10.92 -40.07
N ALA A 895 46.59 -10.20 -39.64
CA ALA A 895 45.19 -10.53 -39.93
C ALA A 895 45.02 -10.83 -41.43
N THR A 896 44.71 -12.08 -41.75
CA THR A 896 44.35 -12.50 -43.10
C THR A 896 43.14 -11.68 -43.56
N SER A 897 43.10 -11.23 -44.81
CA SER A 897 41.99 -10.39 -45.32
C SER A 897 40.65 -11.14 -45.22
N VAL A 898 39.87 -10.86 -44.17
CA VAL A 898 38.53 -11.42 -43.96
C VAL A 898 37.52 -10.64 -44.81
N GLU A 899 36.55 -11.33 -45.41
CA GLU A 899 35.48 -10.72 -46.21
C GLU A 899 34.70 -9.64 -45.43
N LEU A 900 34.26 -8.60 -46.14
CA LEU A 900 33.50 -7.46 -45.61
C LEU A 900 32.09 -7.88 -45.18
N ALA A 901 31.95 -8.43 -43.97
CA ALA A 901 30.68 -8.54 -43.28
C ALA A 901 30.46 -7.30 -42.39
N ASN A 902 29.36 -6.57 -42.61
CA ASN A 902 28.97 -5.38 -41.87
C ASN A 902 27.53 -5.54 -41.35
N SER A 903 27.37 -6.28 -40.25
CA SER A 903 26.06 -6.60 -39.68
C SER A 903 25.65 -5.66 -38.53
N TYR A 904 26.60 -4.97 -37.91
CA TYR A 904 26.37 -4.09 -36.78
C TYR A 904 25.87 -2.71 -37.20
N VAL A 905 24.84 -2.24 -36.50
CA VAL A 905 24.23 -0.93 -36.73
C VAL A 905 24.80 0.07 -35.74
N PRO A 906 25.52 1.12 -36.17
CA PRO A 906 25.96 2.17 -35.26
C PRO A 906 24.74 2.92 -34.75
N ILE A 907 24.57 2.93 -33.42
CA ILE A 907 23.45 3.60 -32.76
C ILE A 907 23.87 4.91 -32.12
N TRP A 908 25.15 5.08 -31.80
CA TRP A 908 25.71 6.30 -31.26
C TRP A 908 27.21 6.37 -31.56
N GLU A 909 27.66 7.53 -32.01
CA GLU A 909 29.05 7.80 -32.32
C GLU A 909 29.48 9.13 -31.72
N TRP A 910 30.68 9.15 -31.15
CA TRP A 910 31.33 10.34 -30.63
C TRP A 910 32.76 10.40 -31.18
N ASN A 911 33.12 11.54 -31.75
CA ASN A 911 34.46 11.80 -32.27
C ASN A 911 34.92 13.18 -31.81
N ARG A 912 36.12 13.25 -31.23
CA ARG A 912 36.70 14.48 -30.68
C ARG A 912 36.84 15.59 -31.73
N GLU A 913 37.20 15.24 -32.97
CA GLU A 913 37.43 16.20 -34.06
C GLU A 913 36.16 16.89 -34.57
N ASN A 914 34.99 16.23 -34.43
CA ASN A 914 33.71 16.81 -34.87
C ASN A 914 33.23 17.93 -33.93
N LEU A 915 33.67 17.94 -32.67
CA LEU A 915 33.36 18.99 -31.68
C LEU A 915 34.14 20.29 -31.93
N VAL A 916 35.40 20.18 -32.36
CA VAL A 916 36.26 21.35 -32.63
C VAL A 916 35.82 22.11 -33.89
N ARG A 917 35.20 21.41 -34.86
CA ARG A 917 34.69 22.03 -36.10
C ARG A 917 33.34 22.73 -35.95
N SER A 918 32.57 22.48 -34.88
CA SER A 918 31.29 23.15 -34.62
C SER A 918 31.42 24.51 -33.91
N GLU A 919 32.64 24.89 -33.50
CA GLU A 919 32.93 26.18 -32.82
C GLU A 919 33.72 27.18 -33.69
N ILE A 920 33.90 26.90 -35.00
CA ILE A 920 34.53 27.82 -35.97
C ILE A 920 33.48 28.42 -36.91
#